data_AF-A0A7C6E7K7-F1
#
_entry.id   AF-A0A7C6E7K7-F1
#
_cell.length_a   1.000
_cell.length_b   1.000
_cell.length_c   1.000
_cell.angle_alpha   90.00
_cell.angle_beta   90.00
_cell.angle_gamma   90.00
#
_symmetry.space_group_name_H-M   'P 1'
#
loop_
_entity.id
_entity.type
_entity.pdbx_description
1 polymer ?
#
loop_
_entity_poly.entity_id
_entity_poly.type
_entity_poly.pdbx_seq_one_letter_code
_entity_poly.pdbx_strand_id
1 'polypeptide(L)'
;MSETNLQVQLPEWQASLEAALQTLPTAGVLVVDTRSGEWREAPSDWPWRICQPSDLDPHQVVVMSAASALKVGGSVRYGFSLNWVGEAAPGKLDASVGVTTLAQAQARVHLELAGSALCEIRLEEGPRLRVRFERRRQRGLDLRARANVHAGLDASGETAELVAALLGGHPLQAVEALAEKALRGRLDPTLQRLLEAWRDLEVGAAAAIWRALEEASALSALRDFVHRLTVEAPELCLFQARFDPEEVVPNSPLEAWIEASAGTLLSAWTDAHAFKRLRRAAEAAERLLREESLLKVLLDLKQEAVRQTAAALAGGVPETVRQLAITLCDRGLKALQQKLDAQLNHAANSEAECALADCSFDFSEPGLAAYRAALNGDLSQALRAGAPAVQVHLGVLTHGLRRESRLQVDLPYLDRKQWSARFEALAQARIETTLDGRILVYTVAARDELGKHGVAESAMSLCGALLVRPAHTDARFSLGWSDKRRLSAVQARSVLPPLLSAYQFHQALAWLESELPQAAEVEAEMALSAPGEMVAAWLEAPVERSPNYGPVYTEVSVAVQRAMRTWLPYVYFSDLSRYDTLAAAYPLIVYQCTLPFRSKAKNEFAYDVMSAESVAVARRSTAWALGPELARIEQLLLAAGKPETARFYRPSRKDIILASVERAPRLLNSLLVADALFIDHLIALGVRAGGLRRAMEREPQRALRELVKFAEEFVKTFHRRLRRLYGGEDFTSFGPLILLEATRGLHTALRSTGEISGVLRLVIRHADGRVCERRFVNAAYRP
;
A
#
# COMPACT_ATOMS: atom_id res chain seq x y z
N MET A 1 -30.85 7.80 17.42
CA MET A 1 -31.29 6.44 17.06
C MET A 1 -30.13 5.53 17.38
N SER A 2 -30.29 4.73 18.42
CA SER A 2 -29.30 3.77 18.90
C SER A 2 -29.07 2.68 17.85
N GLU A 3 -27.82 2.46 17.45
CA GLU A 3 -27.41 1.28 16.69
C GLU A 3 -27.72 0.04 17.54
N THR A 4 -28.87 -0.57 17.28
CA THR A 4 -29.18 -1.91 17.76
C THR A 4 -28.27 -2.85 16.99
N ASN A 5 -27.14 -3.21 17.60
CA ASN A 5 -26.29 -4.30 17.15
C ASN A 5 -27.18 -5.56 17.12
N LEU A 6 -27.69 -5.91 15.94
CA LEU A 6 -28.27 -7.21 15.65
C LEU A 6 -27.12 -8.22 15.75
N GLN A 7 -26.84 -8.68 16.97
CA GLN A 7 -26.12 -9.93 17.18
C GLN A 7 -27.02 -11.03 16.60
N VAL A 8 -26.78 -11.37 15.34
CA VAL A 8 -27.32 -12.58 14.73
C VAL A 8 -26.83 -13.73 15.61
N GLN A 9 -27.73 -14.35 16.36
CA GLN A 9 -27.40 -15.57 17.08
C GLN A 9 -26.97 -16.60 16.04
N LEU A 10 -25.70 -17.00 16.07
CA LEU A 10 -25.21 -18.10 15.27
C LEU A 10 -26.07 -19.34 15.58
N PRO A 11 -26.55 -20.07 14.56
CA PRO A 11 -27.29 -21.31 14.78
C PRO A 11 -26.56 -22.24 15.76
N GLU A 12 -27.28 -22.89 16.68
CA GLU A 12 -26.69 -23.73 17.76
C GLU A 12 -25.71 -24.79 17.24
N TRP A 13 -25.90 -25.29 16.01
CA TRP A 13 -24.99 -26.25 15.39
C TRP A 13 -23.60 -25.68 15.07
N GLN A 14 -23.47 -24.37 14.80
CA GLN A 14 -22.17 -23.73 14.55
C GLN A 14 -21.30 -23.68 15.81
N ALA A 15 -21.91 -23.42 16.98
CA ALA A 15 -21.20 -23.44 18.26
C ALA A 15 -20.72 -24.87 18.61
N SER A 16 -21.55 -25.88 18.37
CA SER A 16 -21.19 -27.29 18.52
C SER A 16 -20.07 -27.71 17.55
N LEU A 17 -20.09 -27.18 16.32
CA LEU A 17 -19.04 -27.41 15.33
C LEU A 17 -17.71 -26.79 15.77
N GLU A 18 -17.70 -25.53 16.24
CA GLU A 18 -16.48 -24.89 16.75
C GLU A 18 -15.85 -25.67 17.92
N ALA A 19 -16.66 -26.21 18.83
CA ALA A 19 -16.19 -27.05 19.92
C ALA A 19 -15.57 -28.37 19.42
N ALA A 20 -16.20 -29.03 18.44
CA ALA A 20 -15.67 -30.25 17.83
C ALA A 20 -14.40 -30.02 16.99
N LEU A 21 -14.26 -28.85 16.37
CA LEU A 21 -13.08 -28.45 15.60
C LEU A 21 -11.83 -28.20 16.46
N GLN A 22 -12.03 -27.86 17.74
CA GLN A 22 -10.93 -27.74 18.70
C GLN A 22 -10.37 -29.09 19.12
N THR A 23 -11.19 -30.14 19.14
CA THR A 23 -10.80 -31.49 19.54
C THR A 23 -10.35 -32.37 18.36
N LEU A 24 -10.66 -31.95 17.14
CA LEU A 24 -10.30 -32.62 15.90
C LEU A 24 -8.77 -32.82 15.76
N PRO A 25 -8.27 -34.07 15.70
CA PRO A 25 -6.89 -34.32 15.35
C PRO A 25 -6.61 -33.80 13.93
N THR A 26 -5.35 -33.46 13.65
CA THR A 26 -4.91 -32.79 12.41
C THR A 26 -5.24 -33.55 11.11
N ALA A 27 -5.72 -34.79 11.19
CA ALA A 27 -6.10 -35.64 10.05
C ALA A 27 -7.52 -36.27 10.17
N GLY A 28 -8.37 -35.78 11.09
CA GLY A 28 -9.72 -36.33 11.27
C GLY A 28 -10.74 -35.76 10.27
N VAL A 29 -11.76 -36.57 9.97
CA VAL A 29 -12.97 -36.16 9.23
C VAL A 29 -14.17 -36.33 10.15
N LEU A 30 -14.96 -35.28 10.31
CA LEU A 30 -16.23 -35.30 11.04
C LEU A 30 -17.40 -35.15 10.09
N VAL A 31 -18.52 -35.78 10.43
CA VAL A 31 -19.82 -35.55 9.81
C VAL A 31 -20.73 -34.99 10.88
N VAL A 32 -21.31 -33.82 10.62
CA VAL A 32 -22.23 -33.12 11.53
C VAL A 32 -23.62 -33.11 10.91
N ASP A 33 -24.63 -33.56 11.65
CA ASP A 33 -26.03 -33.37 11.24
C ASP A 33 -26.48 -31.96 11.67
N THR A 34 -26.83 -31.12 10.71
CA THR A 34 -27.19 -29.71 10.94
C THR A 34 -28.52 -29.54 11.66
N ARG A 35 -29.36 -30.58 11.76
CA ARG A 35 -30.65 -30.54 12.48
C ARG A 35 -30.47 -30.81 13.96
N SER A 36 -29.64 -31.79 14.31
CA SER A 36 -29.43 -32.18 15.71
C SER A 36 -28.17 -31.55 16.33
N GLY A 37 -27.22 -31.11 15.51
CA GLY A 37 -25.88 -30.69 15.94
C GLY A 37 -24.98 -31.85 16.39
N GLU A 38 -25.46 -33.10 16.29
CA GLU A 38 -24.65 -34.28 16.60
C GLU A 38 -23.58 -34.51 15.53
N TRP A 39 -22.42 -34.99 15.97
CA TRP A 39 -21.30 -35.29 15.08
C TRP A 39 -20.78 -36.71 15.28
N ARG A 40 -20.19 -37.26 14.22
CA ARG A 40 -19.50 -38.56 14.23
C ARG A 40 -18.20 -38.50 13.45
N GLU A 41 -17.22 -39.29 13.85
CA GLU A 41 -16.01 -39.49 13.04
C GLU A 41 -16.33 -40.34 11.80
N ALA A 42 -15.73 -39.98 10.67
CA ALA A 42 -15.78 -40.73 9.43
C ALA A 42 -14.37 -41.17 8.99
N PRO A 43 -14.28 -42.22 8.14
CA PRO A 43 -13.01 -42.60 7.53
C PRO A 43 -12.38 -41.42 6.79
N SER A 44 -11.05 -41.29 6.89
CA SER A 44 -10.34 -40.17 6.29
C SER A 44 -10.48 -40.09 4.78
N ASP A 45 -10.80 -41.17 4.08
CA ASP A 45 -10.99 -41.19 2.62
C ASP A 45 -12.45 -40.99 2.19
N TRP A 46 -13.40 -40.93 3.13
CA TRP A 46 -14.83 -40.81 2.82
C TRP A 46 -15.17 -39.62 1.91
N PRO A 47 -14.59 -38.42 2.09
CA PRO A 47 -14.93 -37.26 1.26
C PRO A 47 -14.54 -37.42 -0.21
N TRP A 48 -13.55 -38.26 -0.52
CA TRP A 48 -13.15 -38.60 -1.89
C TRP A 48 -14.09 -39.60 -2.56
N ARG A 49 -14.94 -40.28 -1.78
CA ARG A 49 -15.93 -41.27 -2.27
C ARG A 49 -17.26 -40.65 -2.68
N ILE A 50 -17.47 -39.35 -2.46
CA ILE A 50 -18.67 -38.65 -2.87
C ILE A 50 -18.64 -38.49 -4.40
N CYS A 51 -19.56 -39.16 -5.09
CA CYS A 51 -19.63 -39.23 -6.56
C CYS A 51 -21.00 -38.82 -7.11
N GLN A 52 -22.04 -38.83 -6.27
CA GLN A 52 -23.43 -38.52 -6.63
C GLN A 52 -24.15 -37.86 -5.44
N PRO A 53 -25.26 -37.12 -5.68
CA PRO A 53 -25.96 -36.41 -4.62
C PRO A 53 -26.40 -37.29 -3.43
N SER A 54 -26.76 -38.55 -3.69
CA SER A 54 -27.22 -39.48 -2.64
C SER A 54 -26.13 -39.96 -1.68
N ASP A 55 -24.86 -39.68 -1.96
CA ASP A 55 -23.74 -40.07 -1.10
C ASP A 55 -23.61 -39.18 0.15
N LEU A 56 -24.30 -38.03 0.17
CA LEU A 56 -24.32 -37.07 1.28
C LEU A 56 -25.76 -36.66 1.59
N ASP A 57 -26.20 -36.82 2.84
CA ASP A 57 -27.51 -36.34 3.29
C ASP A 57 -27.54 -34.79 3.19
N PRO A 58 -28.59 -34.16 2.64
CA PRO A 58 -28.69 -32.70 2.57
C PRO A 58 -28.58 -31.97 3.91
N HIS A 59 -28.83 -32.66 5.03
CA HIS A 59 -28.68 -32.15 6.38
C HIS A 59 -27.34 -32.53 7.02
N GLN A 60 -26.40 -33.10 6.27
CA GLN A 60 -25.06 -33.41 6.75
C GLN A 60 -24.04 -32.44 6.19
N VAL A 61 -23.13 -32.04 7.07
CA VAL A 61 -21.94 -31.25 6.73
C VAL A 61 -20.71 -32.06 7.09
N VAL A 62 -19.82 -32.23 6.12
CA VAL A 62 -18.54 -32.90 6.32
C VAL A 62 -17.49 -31.86 6.63
N VAL A 63 -16.73 -32.06 7.70
CA VAL A 63 -15.68 -31.14 8.11
C VAL A 63 -14.36 -31.88 8.30
N MET A 64 -13.31 -31.36 7.68
CA MET A 64 -11.97 -31.94 7.77
C MET A 64 -10.90 -30.85 7.91
N SER A 65 -9.71 -31.23 8.37
CA SER A 65 -8.53 -30.41 8.16
C SER A 65 -8.14 -30.48 6.68
N ALA A 66 -8.09 -29.34 6.01
CA ALA A 66 -7.63 -29.25 4.64
C ALA A 66 -6.11 -29.52 4.54
N ALA A 67 -5.63 -29.71 3.31
CA ALA A 67 -4.21 -29.79 3.00
C ALA A 67 -3.42 -28.63 3.62
N SER A 68 -2.14 -28.86 3.94
CA SER A 68 -1.25 -27.85 4.54
C SER A 68 -0.98 -26.62 3.67
N ALA A 69 -1.47 -26.62 2.43
CA ALA A 69 -1.40 -25.49 1.51
C ALA A 69 -2.60 -25.46 0.56
N LEU A 70 -3.22 -24.29 0.41
CA LEU A 70 -4.18 -24.00 -0.64
C LEU A 70 -3.47 -23.29 -1.80
N LYS A 71 -3.68 -23.76 -3.02
CA LYS A 71 -3.06 -23.29 -4.24
C LYS A 71 -4.14 -22.76 -5.18
N VAL A 72 -3.94 -21.56 -5.67
CA VAL A 72 -4.83 -20.90 -6.63
C VAL A 72 -4.00 -20.43 -7.82
N GLY A 73 -4.27 -21.01 -8.97
CA GLY A 73 -3.78 -20.54 -10.26
C GLY A 73 -4.78 -19.59 -10.91
N GLY A 74 -4.32 -18.44 -11.37
CA GLY A 74 -5.14 -17.48 -12.08
C GLY A 74 -4.32 -16.63 -13.05
N SER A 75 -5.01 -15.74 -13.73
CA SER A 75 -4.37 -14.66 -14.48
C SER A 75 -4.69 -13.33 -13.85
N VAL A 76 -3.66 -12.51 -13.66
CA VAL A 76 -3.81 -11.13 -13.19
C VAL A 76 -3.38 -10.22 -14.32
N ARG A 77 -4.24 -9.28 -14.68
CA ARG A 77 -3.87 -8.18 -15.57
C ARG A 77 -3.14 -7.12 -14.76
N TYR A 78 -2.09 -6.55 -15.32
CA TYR A 78 -1.41 -5.43 -14.71
C TYR A 78 -1.08 -4.33 -15.70
N GLY A 79 -1.05 -3.10 -15.18
CA GLY A 79 -0.68 -1.89 -15.91
C GLY A 79 0.16 -0.99 -15.03
N PHE A 80 0.60 0.14 -15.59
CA PHE A 80 1.48 1.09 -14.92
C PHE A 80 0.73 2.38 -14.61
N SER A 81 1.05 2.98 -13.47
CA SER A 81 0.69 4.35 -13.13
C SER A 81 1.98 5.16 -13.09
N LEU A 82 2.24 5.90 -14.17
CA LEU A 82 3.46 6.67 -14.32
C LEU A 82 3.32 8.01 -13.60
N ASN A 83 4.30 8.29 -12.76
CA ASN A 83 4.49 9.57 -12.11
C ASN A 83 5.82 10.14 -12.59
N TRP A 84 5.79 11.35 -13.14
CA TRP A 84 7.00 12.05 -13.55
C TRP A 84 6.81 13.54 -13.46
N VAL A 85 7.90 14.22 -13.16
CA VAL A 85 7.95 15.67 -13.05
C VAL A 85 9.27 16.13 -13.64
N GLY A 86 9.23 17.12 -14.52
CA GLY A 86 10.44 17.72 -15.07
C GLY A 86 10.27 19.20 -15.39
N GLU A 87 11.38 19.90 -15.53
CA GLU A 87 11.39 21.32 -15.85
C GLU A 87 11.60 21.52 -17.36
N ALA A 88 10.52 21.70 -18.11
CA ALA A 88 10.59 21.90 -19.56
C ALA A 88 11.20 23.25 -19.96
N ALA A 89 11.04 24.27 -19.13
CA ALA A 89 11.65 25.60 -19.27
C ALA A 89 11.74 26.26 -17.89
N PRO A 90 12.53 27.35 -17.69
CA PRO A 90 12.68 28.00 -16.39
C PRO A 90 11.32 28.32 -15.72
N GLY A 91 11.03 27.63 -14.61
CA GLY A 91 9.77 27.77 -13.87
C GLY A 91 8.53 27.18 -14.56
N LYS A 92 8.70 26.41 -15.63
CA LYS A 92 7.64 25.64 -16.30
C LYS A 92 7.87 24.17 -16.02
N LEU A 93 7.12 23.62 -15.06
CA LEU A 93 7.05 22.18 -14.91
C LEU A 93 6.16 21.58 -15.98
N ASP A 94 6.60 20.44 -16.46
CA ASP A 94 5.77 19.46 -17.12
C ASP A 94 5.72 18.25 -16.19
N ALA A 95 4.52 17.87 -15.79
CA ALA A 95 4.30 16.82 -14.83
C ALA A 95 3.12 16.00 -15.30
N SER A 96 3.24 14.69 -15.16
CA SER A 96 2.08 13.82 -15.22
C SER A 96 2.14 12.88 -14.03
N VAL A 97 1.11 12.94 -13.19
CA VAL A 97 0.99 12.09 -12.01
C VAL A 97 -0.22 11.21 -12.22
N GLY A 98 -0.02 9.90 -12.05
CA GLY A 98 -1.09 8.93 -12.17
C GLY A 98 -1.45 8.53 -13.60
N VAL A 99 -0.58 8.78 -14.60
CA VAL A 99 -0.83 8.39 -16.00
C VAL A 99 -0.96 6.88 -16.04
N THR A 100 -2.19 6.43 -16.22
CA THR A 100 -2.51 5.02 -16.16
C THR A 100 -2.42 4.45 -17.56
N THR A 101 -1.56 3.46 -17.78
CA THR A 101 -1.69 2.56 -18.92
C THR A 101 -2.76 1.54 -18.60
N LEU A 102 -3.60 1.19 -19.56
CA LEU A 102 -4.56 0.11 -19.39
C LEU A 102 -3.80 -1.18 -19.03
N ALA A 103 -4.41 -1.99 -18.16
CA ALA A 103 -3.82 -3.25 -17.75
C ALA A 103 -3.93 -4.27 -18.89
N GLN A 104 -3.02 -4.18 -19.85
CA GLN A 104 -2.93 -5.10 -20.98
C GLN A 104 -2.08 -6.32 -20.64
N ALA A 105 -1.14 -6.17 -19.70
CA ALA A 105 -0.20 -7.22 -19.39
C ALA A 105 -0.81 -8.34 -18.56
N GLN A 106 -0.79 -9.57 -19.06
CA GLN A 106 -1.35 -10.71 -18.35
C GLN A 106 -0.25 -11.57 -17.74
N ALA A 107 -0.21 -11.61 -16.42
CA ALA A 107 0.67 -12.52 -15.70
C ALA A 107 -0.10 -13.75 -15.24
N ARG A 108 0.51 -14.94 -15.37
CA ARG A 108 0.02 -16.13 -14.69
C ARG A 108 0.50 -16.09 -13.26
N VAL A 109 -0.43 -16.21 -12.33
CA VAL A 109 -0.13 -16.14 -10.91
C VAL A 109 -0.50 -17.46 -10.28
N HIS A 110 0.45 -18.03 -9.55
CA HIS A 110 0.24 -19.15 -8.65
C HIS A 110 0.34 -18.63 -7.23
N LEU A 111 -0.79 -18.59 -6.56
CA LEU A 111 -0.92 -18.21 -5.18
C LEU A 111 -0.89 -19.46 -4.32
N GLU A 112 -0.13 -19.42 -3.24
CA GLU A 112 -0.02 -20.50 -2.28
C GLU A 112 -0.23 -19.93 -0.88
N LEU A 113 -1.19 -20.50 -0.17
CA LEU A 113 -1.51 -20.18 1.20
C LEU A 113 -1.21 -21.41 2.05
N ALA A 114 -0.03 -21.43 2.67
CA ALA A 114 0.39 -22.52 3.54
C ALA A 114 -0.09 -22.30 4.98
N GLY A 115 -0.68 -23.31 5.60
CA GLY A 115 -1.17 -23.29 6.98
C GLY A 115 -2.33 -24.26 7.16
N SER A 116 -2.92 -24.28 8.36
CA SER A 116 -4.09 -25.12 8.64
C SER A 116 -5.38 -24.38 8.27
N ALA A 117 -6.13 -24.95 7.34
CA ALA A 117 -7.47 -24.54 7.00
C ALA A 117 -8.47 -25.66 7.33
N LEU A 118 -9.70 -25.28 7.60
CA LEU A 118 -10.81 -26.21 7.73
C LEU A 118 -11.52 -26.28 6.39
N CYS A 119 -11.93 -27.47 5.97
CA CYS A 119 -12.71 -27.68 4.76
C CYS A 119 -14.08 -28.20 5.17
N GLU A 120 -15.12 -27.45 4.83
CA GLU A 120 -16.53 -27.80 4.97
C GLU A 120 -17.06 -28.27 3.61
N ILE A 121 -17.78 -29.39 3.58
CA ILE A 121 -18.40 -29.95 2.37
C ILE A 121 -19.88 -30.19 2.67
N ARG A 122 -20.76 -29.70 1.81
CA ARG A 122 -22.22 -29.86 1.95
C ARG A 122 -22.90 -29.94 0.58
N LEU A 123 -24.12 -30.47 0.55
CA LEU A 123 -24.97 -30.41 -0.62
C LEU A 123 -25.71 -29.07 -0.66
N GLU A 124 -25.76 -28.39 -1.80
CA GLU A 124 -26.51 -27.14 -1.99
C GLU A 124 -27.99 -27.42 -2.36
N GLU A 125 -28.84 -26.39 -2.45
CA GLU A 125 -30.19 -26.48 -3.01
C GLU A 125 -30.12 -26.73 -4.54
N GLY A 126 -29.66 -27.91 -4.92
CA GLY A 126 -29.34 -28.34 -6.29
C GLY A 126 -28.38 -29.54 -6.29
N PRO A 127 -28.15 -30.22 -7.42
CA PRO A 127 -27.19 -31.32 -7.51
C PRO A 127 -25.75 -30.77 -7.58
N ARG A 128 -25.33 -30.03 -6.55
CA ARG A 128 -23.97 -29.45 -6.44
C ARG A 128 -23.40 -29.68 -5.04
N LEU A 129 -22.11 -29.99 -5.00
CA LEU A 129 -21.30 -30.07 -3.78
C LEU A 129 -20.67 -28.73 -3.53
N ARG A 130 -21.00 -28.08 -2.42
CA ARG A 130 -20.33 -26.87 -1.97
C ARG A 130 -19.17 -27.21 -1.06
N VAL A 131 -17.99 -26.69 -1.39
CA VAL A 131 -16.77 -26.81 -0.60
C VAL A 131 -16.33 -25.42 -0.15
N ARG A 132 -16.23 -25.24 1.15
CA ARG A 132 -15.85 -23.98 1.79
C ARG A 132 -14.60 -24.19 2.65
N PHE A 133 -13.56 -23.40 2.38
CA PHE A 133 -12.32 -23.39 3.14
C PHE A 133 -12.34 -22.25 4.14
N GLU A 134 -12.14 -22.53 5.41
CA GLU A 134 -12.11 -21.54 6.48
C GLU A 134 -10.77 -21.53 7.22
N ARG A 135 -10.49 -20.39 7.86
CA ARG A 135 -9.28 -20.22 8.65
C ARG A 135 -9.44 -20.93 9.97
N ARG A 136 -8.47 -21.75 10.36
CA ARG A 136 -8.47 -22.34 11.71
C ARG A 136 -8.08 -21.26 12.72
N ARG A 137 -9.02 -20.80 13.56
CA ARG A 137 -8.78 -19.84 14.65
C ARG A 137 -7.98 -20.47 15.80
N GLN A 138 -6.73 -20.88 15.56
CA GLN A 138 -5.80 -21.30 16.62
C GLN A 138 -4.77 -20.19 16.86
N ARG A 139 -4.57 -19.80 18.13
CA ARG A 139 -3.57 -18.80 18.52
C ARG A 139 -2.19 -19.23 18.02
N GLY A 140 -1.60 -18.43 17.12
CA GLY A 140 -0.22 -18.61 16.64
C GLY A 140 -0.05 -19.40 15.34
N LEU A 141 -1.13 -19.91 14.73
CA LEU A 141 -1.08 -20.50 13.40
C LEU A 141 -1.34 -19.43 12.34
N ASP A 142 -0.25 -18.80 11.91
CA ASP A 142 -0.35 -17.83 10.83
C ASP A 142 -0.29 -18.53 9.47
N LEU A 143 -1.28 -18.22 8.63
CA LEU A 143 -1.26 -18.57 7.22
C LEU A 143 -0.09 -17.83 6.55
N ARG A 144 0.80 -18.57 5.90
CA ARG A 144 1.88 -18.03 5.10
C ARG A 144 1.41 -17.93 3.66
N ALA A 145 1.21 -16.71 3.19
CA ALA A 145 0.87 -16.49 1.81
C ALA A 145 2.10 -16.18 0.96
N ARG A 146 2.16 -16.79 -0.21
CA ARG A 146 3.15 -16.54 -1.24
C ARG A 146 2.50 -16.53 -2.61
N ALA A 147 2.82 -15.52 -3.40
CA ALA A 147 2.53 -15.41 -4.80
C ALA A 147 3.80 -15.73 -5.61
N ASN A 148 3.64 -16.59 -6.60
CA ASN A 148 4.62 -16.84 -7.64
C ASN A 148 4.02 -16.33 -8.95
N VAL A 149 4.64 -15.28 -9.51
CA VAL A 149 4.20 -14.65 -10.74
C VAL A 149 5.12 -15.11 -11.87
N HIS A 150 4.52 -15.66 -12.92
CA HIS A 150 5.22 -16.04 -14.13
C HIS A 150 4.71 -15.18 -15.29
N ALA A 151 5.62 -14.76 -16.16
CA ALA A 151 5.27 -14.07 -17.39
C ALA A 151 4.34 -14.98 -18.24
N GLY A 152 3.12 -14.51 -18.49
CA GLY A 152 2.33 -15.01 -19.62
C GLY A 152 2.78 -14.23 -20.85
N LEU A 153 3.28 -14.91 -21.87
CA LEU A 153 3.73 -14.27 -23.11
C LEU A 153 2.53 -13.74 -23.89
N ASP A 154 2.28 -12.43 -23.82
CA ASP A 154 1.58 -11.65 -24.87
C ASP A 154 2.14 -10.20 -24.97
N ALA A 155 3.45 -10.06 -24.73
CA ALA A 155 4.15 -8.78 -24.50
C ALA A 155 4.16 -7.77 -25.68
N SER A 156 3.74 -8.16 -26.90
CA SER A 156 3.92 -7.31 -28.09
C SER A 156 2.95 -6.12 -28.18
N GLY A 157 1.71 -6.25 -27.67
CA GLY A 157 0.75 -5.14 -27.63
C GLY A 157 0.99 -4.18 -26.47
N GLU A 158 1.40 -4.73 -25.32
CA GLU A 158 1.54 -4.05 -24.03
C GLU A 158 2.61 -2.95 -24.05
N THR A 159 3.70 -3.19 -24.79
CA THR A 159 4.81 -2.24 -24.88
C THR A 159 4.40 -0.96 -25.62
N ALA A 160 3.46 -1.04 -26.58
CA ALA A 160 3.05 0.10 -27.40
C ALA A 160 2.31 1.18 -26.59
N GLU A 161 1.44 0.77 -25.66
CA GLU A 161 0.71 1.70 -24.80
C GLU A 161 1.63 2.36 -23.77
N LEU A 162 2.52 1.59 -23.15
CA LEU A 162 3.53 2.13 -22.23
C LEU A 162 4.47 3.10 -22.94
N VAL A 163 4.91 2.77 -24.16
CA VAL A 163 5.69 3.67 -25.02
C VAL A 163 4.90 4.94 -25.31
N ALA A 164 3.62 4.83 -25.68
CA ALA A 164 2.78 6.00 -25.93
C ALA A 164 2.65 6.90 -24.69
N ALA A 165 2.50 6.31 -23.51
CA ALA A 165 2.46 7.04 -22.24
C ALA A 165 3.79 7.74 -21.92
N LEU A 166 4.92 7.08 -22.13
CA LEU A 166 6.26 7.67 -21.97
C LEU A 166 6.51 8.82 -22.96
N LEU A 167 5.91 8.76 -24.15
CA LEU A 167 5.98 9.81 -25.16
C LEU A 167 4.97 10.95 -24.92
N GLY A 168 4.07 10.83 -23.94
CA GLY A 168 3.01 11.82 -23.68
C GLY A 168 1.84 11.75 -24.67
N GLY A 169 1.73 10.66 -25.43
CA GLY A 169 0.70 10.41 -26.44
C GLY A 169 -0.39 9.43 -26.00
N HIS A 170 -0.58 9.24 -24.69
CA HIS A 170 -1.57 8.30 -24.16
C HIS A 170 -3.01 8.82 -24.35
N PRO A 171 -3.99 7.97 -24.69
CA PRO A 171 -5.36 8.41 -24.91
C PRO A 171 -5.99 9.19 -23.76
N LEU A 172 -5.78 8.74 -22.53
CA LEU A 172 -6.31 9.43 -21.34
C LEU A 172 -5.64 10.80 -21.11
N GLN A 173 -4.34 10.93 -21.43
CA GLN A 173 -3.65 12.23 -21.38
C GLN A 173 -4.19 13.17 -22.45
N ALA A 174 -4.53 12.66 -23.64
CA ALA A 174 -5.12 13.46 -24.70
C ALA A 174 -6.49 14.00 -24.30
N VAL A 175 -7.33 13.18 -23.65
CA VAL A 175 -8.63 13.61 -23.10
C VAL A 175 -8.45 14.69 -22.03
N GLU A 176 -7.50 14.52 -21.12
CA GLU A 176 -7.16 15.53 -20.10
C GLU A 176 -6.65 16.83 -20.73
N ALA A 177 -5.74 16.75 -21.70
CA ALA A 177 -5.22 17.91 -22.41
C ALA A 177 -6.31 18.63 -23.23
N LEU A 178 -7.23 17.87 -23.82
CA LEU A 178 -8.44 18.42 -24.44
C LEU A 178 -9.28 19.12 -23.38
N ALA A 179 -9.53 18.50 -22.23
CA ALA A 179 -10.26 19.09 -21.11
C ALA A 179 -9.65 20.41 -20.64
N GLU A 180 -8.33 20.51 -20.59
CA GLU A 180 -7.64 21.74 -20.23
C GLU A 180 -7.80 22.86 -21.27
N LYS A 181 -7.64 22.53 -22.56
CA LYS A 181 -7.86 23.48 -23.66
C LYS A 181 -9.30 23.96 -23.67
N ALA A 182 -10.20 23.03 -23.40
CA ALA A 182 -11.63 23.20 -23.36
C ALA A 182 -12.02 24.25 -22.28
N LEU A 183 -11.45 24.15 -21.07
CA LEU A 183 -11.69 25.14 -20.00
C LEU A 183 -11.19 26.56 -20.28
N ARG A 184 -10.31 26.74 -21.26
CA ARG A 184 -9.79 28.06 -21.66
C ARG A 184 -10.59 28.70 -22.80
N GLY A 185 -11.52 27.97 -23.42
CA GLY A 185 -12.33 28.41 -24.57
C GLY A 185 -13.83 28.39 -24.32
N ARG A 186 -14.62 28.92 -25.27
CA ARG A 186 -16.06 28.67 -25.34
C ARG A 186 -16.28 27.29 -25.95
N LEU A 187 -16.60 26.31 -25.12
CA LEU A 187 -16.91 24.97 -25.58
C LEU A 187 -18.39 24.81 -25.92
N ASP A 188 -18.65 23.74 -26.66
CA ASP A 188 -19.96 23.12 -26.66
C ASP A 188 -20.35 22.70 -25.22
N PRO A 189 -21.55 23.06 -24.73
CA PRO A 189 -22.02 22.71 -23.39
C PRO A 189 -22.05 21.20 -23.09
N THR A 190 -22.19 20.36 -24.10
CA THR A 190 -22.19 18.90 -23.96
C THR A 190 -20.80 18.40 -23.61
N LEU A 191 -19.77 18.92 -24.30
CA LEU A 191 -18.38 18.59 -23.98
C LEU A 191 -17.99 19.08 -22.59
N GLN A 192 -18.45 20.25 -22.17
CA GLN A 192 -18.20 20.72 -20.80
C GLN A 192 -18.81 19.78 -19.75
N ARG A 193 -20.08 19.39 -19.91
CA ARG A 193 -20.75 18.44 -19.01
C ARG A 193 -20.07 17.07 -18.99
N LEU A 194 -19.63 16.58 -20.15
CA LEU A 194 -18.85 15.35 -20.26
C LEU A 194 -17.59 15.44 -19.40
N LEU A 195 -16.82 16.52 -19.55
CA LEU A 195 -15.56 16.71 -18.86
C LEU A 195 -15.75 16.87 -17.34
N GLU A 196 -16.82 17.52 -16.91
CA GLU A 196 -17.20 17.61 -15.50
C GLU A 196 -17.54 16.23 -14.93
N ALA A 197 -18.39 15.45 -15.60
CA ALA A 197 -18.74 14.10 -15.18
C ALA A 197 -17.53 13.15 -15.19
N TRP A 198 -16.69 13.23 -16.22
CA TRP A 198 -15.48 12.42 -16.35
C TRP A 198 -14.47 12.72 -15.24
N ARG A 199 -14.35 13.99 -14.84
CA ARG A 199 -13.44 14.42 -13.79
C ARG A 199 -13.87 13.95 -12.40
N ASP A 200 -15.17 13.73 -12.19
CA ASP A 200 -15.71 13.20 -10.94
C ASP A 200 -15.50 11.67 -10.81
N LEU A 201 -15.05 10.99 -11.88
CA LEU A 201 -14.73 9.57 -11.86
C LEU A 201 -13.33 9.31 -11.32
N GLU A 202 -13.19 8.23 -10.55
CA GLU A 202 -11.88 7.67 -10.28
C GLU A 202 -11.19 7.22 -11.58
N VAL A 203 -9.88 7.45 -11.71
CA VAL A 203 -9.11 7.09 -12.92
C VAL A 203 -9.27 5.61 -13.31
N GLY A 204 -9.44 4.72 -12.32
CA GLY A 204 -9.69 3.31 -12.61
C GLY A 204 -11.09 3.00 -13.12
N ALA A 205 -12.09 3.64 -12.53
CA ALA A 205 -13.47 3.59 -13.01
C ALA A 205 -13.58 4.17 -14.43
N ALA A 206 -12.93 5.30 -14.68
CA ALA A 206 -12.84 5.94 -15.99
C ALA A 206 -12.17 5.02 -17.03
N ALA A 207 -11.04 4.38 -16.68
CA ALA A 207 -10.37 3.41 -17.55
C ALA A 207 -11.22 2.14 -17.82
N ALA A 208 -12.01 1.70 -16.83
CA ALA A 208 -12.94 0.59 -17.00
C ALA A 208 -14.10 0.95 -17.93
N ILE A 209 -14.71 2.13 -17.76
CA ILE A 209 -15.70 2.68 -18.70
C ILE A 209 -15.10 2.80 -20.10
N TRP A 210 -13.88 3.34 -20.19
CA TRP A 210 -13.17 3.50 -21.46
C TRP A 210 -13.01 2.17 -22.21
N ARG A 211 -12.71 1.06 -21.52
CA ARG A 211 -12.65 -0.29 -22.11
C ARG A 211 -14.04 -0.81 -22.48
N ALA A 212 -15.03 -0.60 -21.62
CA ALA A 212 -16.41 -1.04 -21.89
C ALA A 212 -16.95 -0.44 -23.21
N LEU A 213 -16.47 0.73 -23.65
CA LEU A 213 -16.84 1.32 -24.95
C LEU A 213 -16.46 0.47 -26.18
N GLU A 214 -15.60 -0.55 -26.04
CA GLU A 214 -15.22 -1.45 -27.15
C GLU A 214 -16.28 -2.52 -27.43
N GLU A 215 -17.07 -2.86 -26.42
CA GLU A 215 -17.99 -4.00 -26.46
C GLU A 215 -19.37 -3.57 -25.91
N ALA A 216 -20.39 -3.57 -26.76
CA ALA A 216 -21.72 -3.08 -26.40
C ALA A 216 -22.35 -3.84 -25.22
N SER A 217 -22.11 -5.15 -25.12
CA SER A 217 -22.52 -6.01 -23.99
C SER A 217 -21.87 -5.57 -22.68
N ALA A 218 -20.56 -5.30 -22.69
CA ALA A 218 -19.83 -4.85 -21.50
C ALA A 218 -20.29 -3.46 -21.03
N LEU A 219 -20.54 -2.54 -21.96
CA LEU A 219 -21.10 -1.23 -21.64
C LEU A 219 -22.51 -1.34 -21.05
N SER A 220 -23.36 -2.20 -21.61
CA SER A 220 -24.71 -2.45 -21.07
C SER A 220 -24.63 -3.02 -19.66
N ALA A 221 -23.83 -4.07 -19.44
CA ALA A 221 -23.66 -4.69 -18.13
C ALA A 221 -23.19 -3.68 -17.08
N LEU A 222 -22.23 -2.81 -17.44
CA LEU A 222 -21.76 -1.74 -16.55
C LEU A 222 -22.87 -0.72 -16.24
N ARG A 223 -23.63 -0.29 -17.25
CA ARG A 223 -24.74 0.66 -17.07
C ARG A 223 -25.83 0.10 -16.17
N ASP A 224 -26.22 -1.16 -16.39
CA ASP A 224 -27.26 -1.83 -15.63
C ASP A 224 -26.82 -2.04 -14.17
N PHE A 225 -25.55 -2.41 -13.95
CA PHE A 225 -24.98 -2.49 -12.61
C PHE A 225 -24.96 -1.13 -11.89
N VAL A 226 -24.45 -0.09 -12.55
CA VAL A 226 -24.40 1.27 -11.98
C VAL A 226 -25.81 1.75 -11.60
N HIS A 227 -26.81 1.52 -12.45
CA HIS A 227 -28.20 1.88 -12.17
C HIS A 227 -28.79 1.12 -10.98
N ARG A 228 -28.58 -0.20 -10.91
CA ARG A 228 -29.04 -1.01 -9.75
C ARG A 228 -28.40 -0.52 -8.45
N LEU A 229 -27.11 -0.18 -8.47
CA LEU A 229 -26.43 0.30 -7.27
C LEU A 229 -26.97 1.66 -6.79
N THR A 230 -27.29 2.58 -7.71
CA THR A 230 -27.78 3.92 -7.33
C THR A 230 -29.26 3.95 -6.98
N VAL A 231 -30.09 3.11 -7.62
CA VAL A 231 -31.56 3.13 -7.48
C VAL A 231 -32.07 1.98 -6.60
N GLU A 232 -31.59 0.77 -6.79
CA GLU A 232 -32.18 -0.43 -6.19
C GLU A 232 -31.47 -0.90 -4.92
N ALA A 233 -30.18 -0.58 -4.76
CA ALA A 233 -29.35 -1.01 -3.64
C ALA A 233 -28.58 0.17 -3.00
N PRO A 234 -29.25 1.20 -2.46
CA PRO A 234 -28.59 2.35 -1.87
C PRO A 234 -27.85 2.04 -0.56
N GLU A 235 -28.17 0.91 0.09
CA GLU A 235 -27.63 0.47 1.38
C GLU A 235 -26.91 -0.87 1.24
N LEU A 236 -25.89 -1.10 2.09
CA LEU A 236 -25.06 -2.30 2.01
C LEU A 236 -25.86 -3.59 2.16
N CYS A 237 -26.84 -3.64 3.08
CA CYS A 237 -27.68 -4.84 3.26
C CYS A 237 -28.53 -5.15 2.02
N LEU A 238 -29.02 -4.13 1.31
CA LEU A 238 -29.78 -4.30 0.08
C LEU A 238 -28.87 -4.74 -1.07
N PHE A 239 -27.64 -4.20 -1.13
CA PHE A 239 -26.62 -4.67 -2.07
C PHE A 239 -26.33 -6.16 -1.84
N GLN A 240 -26.09 -6.57 -0.59
CA GLN A 240 -25.86 -7.97 -0.25
C GLN A 240 -27.05 -8.88 -0.55
N ALA A 241 -28.28 -8.38 -0.42
CA ALA A 241 -29.49 -9.18 -0.64
C ALA A 241 -29.89 -9.30 -2.11
N ARG A 242 -29.52 -8.33 -2.95
CA ARG A 242 -29.98 -8.22 -4.35
C ARG A 242 -28.89 -8.46 -5.37
N PHE A 243 -27.63 -8.26 -5.00
CA PHE A 243 -26.52 -8.44 -5.90
C PHE A 243 -26.06 -9.89 -5.88
N ASP A 244 -26.04 -10.51 -7.05
CA ASP A 244 -25.42 -11.81 -7.22
C ASP A 244 -23.95 -11.60 -7.68
N PRO A 245 -22.95 -11.96 -6.85
CA PRO A 245 -21.54 -11.88 -7.22
C PRO A 245 -21.21 -12.58 -8.55
N GLU A 246 -22.01 -13.56 -8.97
CA GLU A 246 -21.80 -14.33 -10.21
C GLU A 246 -22.02 -13.51 -11.48
N GLU A 247 -22.77 -12.40 -11.40
CA GLU A 247 -22.92 -11.48 -12.51
C GLU A 247 -21.60 -10.79 -12.89
N VAL A 248 -20.62 -10.77 -11.97
CA VAL A 248 -19.30 -10.20 -12.22
C VAL A 248 -18.42 -11.21 -12.95
N VAL A 249 -18.46 -11.14 -14.27
CA VAL A 249 -17.57 -11.96 -15.10
C VAL A 249 -16.10 -11.57 -14.82
N PRO A 250 -15.21 -12.53 -14.52
CA PRO A 250 -13.80 -12.24 -14.32
C PRO A 250 -13.13 -11.58 -15.52
N ASN A 251 -12.24 -10.62 -15.24
CA ASN A 251 -11.55 -9.76 -16.20
C ASN A 251 -12.48 -8.89 -17.07
N SER A 252 -13.77 -8.76 -16.70
CA SER A 252 -14.68 -7.85 -17.38
C SER A 252 -14.41 -6.39 -17.01
N PRO A 253 -14.82 -5.42 -17.86
CA PRO A 253 -14.81 -4.01 -17.48
C PRO A 253 -15.60 -3.72 -16.21
N LEU A 254 -16.68 -4.48 -15.95
CA LEU A 254 -17.47 -4.35 -14.71
C LEU A 254 -16.64 -4.73 -13.47
N GLU A 255 -15.98 -5.89 -13.46
CA GLU A 255 -15.11 -6.29 -12.34
C GLU A 255 -14.04 -5.23 -12.09
N ALA A 256 -13.35 -4.79 -13.14
CA ALA A 256 -12.31 -3.79 -13.02
C ALA A 256 -12.82 -2.43 -12.53
N TRP A 257 -14.06 -2.07 -12.86
CA TRP A 257 -14.72 -0.86 -12.34
C TRP A 257 -15.00 -0.98 -10.84
N ILE A 258 -15.48 -2.16 -10.39
CA ILE A 258 -15.71 -2.46 -8.97
C ILE A 258 -14.37 -2.45 -8.21
N GLU A 259 -13.36 -3.16 -8.70
CA GLU A 259 -12.03 -3.21 -8.10
C GLU A 259 -11.38 -1.82 -8.01
N ALA A 260 -11.55 -1.01 -9.06
CA ALA A 260 -11.04 0.35 -9.07
C ALA A 260 -11.64 1.20 -7.94
N SER A 261 -12.95 1.09 -7.69
CA SER A 261 -13.71 1.98 -6.81
C SER A 261 -13.79 1.50 -5.35
N ALA A 262 -13.86 0.19 -5.15
CA ALA A 262 -14.02 -0.42 -3.83
C ALA A 262 -12.80 -1.21 -3.34
N GLY A 263 -11.83 -1.46 -4.23
CA GLY A 263 -10.66 -2.29 -3.98
C GLY A 263 -10.86 -3.72 -4.48
N THR A 264 -11.82 -4.45 -3.93
CA THR A 264 -12.17 -5.81 -4.36
C THR A 264 -13.68 -5.98 -4.27
N LEU A 265 -14.25 -6.99 -4.95
CA LEU A 265 -15.67 -7.29 -4.79
C LEU A 265 -15.97 -7.71 -3.33
N LEU A 266 -15.07 -8.48 -2.71
CA LEU A 266 -15.22 -8.90 -1.32
C LEU A 266 -15.23 -7.71 -0.34
N SER A 267 -14.37 -6.72 -0.55
CA SER A 267 -14.36 -5.51 0.29
C SER A 267 -15.60 -4.66 0.07
N ALA A 268 -16.08 -4.51 -1.18
CA ALA A 268 -17.36 -3.86 -1.44
C ALA A 268 -18.54 -4.54 -0.72
N TRP A 269 -18.46 -5.86 -0.57
CA TRP A 269 -19.48 -6.67 0.08
C TRP A 269 -19.42 -6.64 1.61
N THR A 270 -18.23 -6.53 2.20
CA THR A 270 -18.05 -6.70 3.66
C THR A 270 -17.76 -5.41 4.40
N ASP A 271 -17.22 -4.38 3.73
CA ASP A 271 -16.85 -3.11 4.35
C ASP A 271 -17.78 -1.98 3.89
N ALA A 272 -18.48 -1.37 4.85
CA ALA A 272 -19.37 -0.24 4.62
C ALA A 272 -18.65 0.97 4.00
N HIS A 273 -17.37 1.18 4.31
CA HIS A 273 -16.61 2.27 3.72
C HIS A 273 -16.28 2.00 2.23
N ALA A 274 -15.80 0.80 1.91
CA ALA A 274 -15.59 0.37 0.53
C ALA A 274 -16.89 0.43 -0.30
N PHE A 275 -18.01 -0.02 0.25
CA PHE A 275 -19.33 0.10 -0.39
C PHE A 275 -19.72 1.56 -0.65
N LYS A 276 -19.50 2.45 0.33
CA LYS A 276 -19.78 3.88 0.18
C LYS A 276 -18.95 4.51 -0.93
N ARG A 277 -17.69 4.10 -1.11
CA ARG A 277 -16.86 4.52 -2.26
C ARG A 277 -17.44 4.01 -3.57
N LEU A 278 -17.79 2.72 -3.64
CA LEU A 278 -18.41 2.12 -4.83
C LEU A 278 -19.65 2.89 -5.27
N ARG A 279 -20.52 3.22 -4.31
CA ARG A 279 -21.75 3.97 -4.57
C ARG A 279 -21.46 5.39 -5.08
N ARG A 280 -20.51 6.11 -4.48
CA ARG A 280 -20.10 7.44 -4.97
C ARG A 280 -19.58 7.37 -6.41
N ALA A 281 -18.77 6.37 -6.72
CA ALA A 281 -18.30 6.14 -8.08
C ALA A 281 -19.47 5.85 -9.03
N ALA A 282 -20.47 5.08 -8.61
CA ALA A 282 -21.67 4.82 -9.41
C ALA A 282 -22.51 6.08 -9.64
N GLU A 283 -22.71 6.92 -8.62
CA GLU A 283 -23.41 8.19 -8.75
C GLU A 283 -22.72 9.14 -9.74
N ALA A 284 -21.38 9.13 -9.79
CA ALA A 284 -20.60 9.85 -10.79
C ALA A 284 -20.73 9.23 -12.20
N ALA A 285 -20.64 7.90 -12.30
CA ALA A 285 -20.74 7.17 -13.56
C ALA A 285 -22.14 7.22 -14.19
N GLU A 286 -23.20 7.21 -13.38
CA GLU A 286 -24.58 7.23 -13.87
C GLU A 286 -24.88 8.49 -14.68
N ARG A 287 -24.34 9.65 -14.25
CA ARG A 287 -24.47 10.91 -15.00
C ARG A 287 -23.90 10.80 -16.41
N LEU A 288 -22.77 10.11 -16.55
CA LEU A 288 -22.09 9.90 -17.82
C LEU A 288 -22.79 8.86 -18.69
N LEU A 289 -23.16 7.71 -18.11
CA LEU A 289 -23.67 6.54 -18.84
C LEU A 289 -25.15 6.66 -19.23
N ARG A 290 -25.91 7.56 -18.60
CA ARG A 290 -27.35 7.77 -18.87
C ARG A 290 -27.62 8.68 -20.07
N GLU A 291 -26.78 9.68 -20.32
CA GLU A 291 -26.97 10.62 -21.43
C GLU A 291 -26.30 10.09 -22.71
N GLU A 292 -27.10 9.68 -23.70
CA GLU A 292 -26.60 9.16 -24.98
C GLU A 292 -25.70 10.15 -25.73
N SER A 293 -25.97 11.46 -25.59
CA SER A 293 -25.14 12.51 -26.18
C SER A 293 -23.73 12.55 -25.59
N LEU A 294 -23.58 12.35 -24.28
CA LEU A 294 -22.27 12.27 -23.62
C LEU A 294 -21.52 11.01 -24.05
N LEU A 295 -22.19 9.86 -24.10
CA LEU A 295 -21.61 8.61 -24.59
C LEU A 295 -21.09 8.73 -26.02
N LYS A 296 -21.84 9.38 -26.91
CA LYS A 296 -21.40 9.63 -28.29
C LYS A 296 -20.12 10.46 -28.34
N VAL A 297 -20.06 11.57 -27.61
CA VAL A 297 -18.85 12.41 -27.55
C VAL A 297 -17.67 11.63 -26.97
N LEU A 298 -17.90 10.78 -25.96
CA LEU A 298 -16.85 9.94 -25.37
C LEU A 298 -16.30 8.91 -26.37
N LEU A 299 -17.16 8.29 -27.18
CA LEU A 299 -16.76 7.39 -28.27
C LEU A 299 -15.94 8.13 -29.34
N ASP A 300 -16.37 9.32 -29.74
CA ASP A 300 -15.64 10.14 -30.72
C ASP A 300 -14.25 10.54 -30.17
N LEU A 301 -14.17 10.93 -28.89
CA LEU A 301 -12.91 11.22 -28.20
C LEU A 301 -12.01 9.98 -28.15
N LYS A 302 -12.57 8.79 -27.90
CA LYS A 302 -11.81 7.54 -27.90
C LYS A 302 -11.21 7.24 -29.26
N GLN A 303 -11.98 7.37 -30.33
CA GLN A 303 -11.49 7.16 -31.69
C GLN A 303 -10.38 8.15 -32.04
N GLU A 304 -10.54 9.43 -31.69
CA GLU A 304 -9.51 10.44 -31.90
C GLU A 304 -8.24 10.13 -31.11
N ALA A 305 -8.39 9.75 -29.85
CA ALA A 305 -7.26 9.43 -28.99
C ALA A 305 -6.47 8.21 -29.51
N VAL A 306 -7.14 7.17 -29.99
CA VAL A 306 -6.51 6.01 -30.65
C VAL A 306 -5.75 6.43 -31.91
N ARG A 307 -6.32 7.32 -32.74
CA ARG A 307 -5.63 7.85 -33.93
C ARG A 307 -4.36 8.62 -33.55
N GLN A 308 -4.42 9.47 -32.52
CA GLN A 308 -3.26 10.23 -32.04
C GLN A 308 -2.16 9.31 -31.51
N THR A 309 -2.52 8.28 -30.74
CA THR A 309 -1.57 7.28 -30.25
C THR A 309 -0.92 6.52 -31.41
N ALA A 310 -1.68 6.09 -32.41
CA ALA A 310 -1.14 5.43 -33.59
C ALA A 310 -0.17 6.33 -34.37
N ALA A 311 -0.52 7.62 -34.53
CA ALA A 311 0.36 8.60 -35.17
C ALA A 311 1.65 8.83 -34.39
N ALA A 312 1.59 8.91 -33.05
CA ALA A 312 2.77 9.05 -32.20
C ALA A 312 3.72 7.85 -32.31
N LEU A 313 3.17 6.63 -32.38
CA LEU A 313 3.96 5.41 -32.57
C LEU A 313 4.56 5.30 -33.98
N ALA A 314 3.86 5.79 -35.00
CA ALA A 314 4.34 5.81 -36.38
C ALA A 314 5.47 6.83 -36.62
N GLY A 315 5.56 7.89 -35.81
CA GLY A 315 6.57 8.95 -35.91
C GLY A 315 8.02 8.55 -35.62
N GLY A 316 8.30 7.25 -35.46
CA GLY A 316 9.61 6.72 -35.10
C GLY A 316 9.85 6.75 -33.60
N VAL A 317 9.48 5.69 -32.89
CA VAL A 317 9.79 5.55 -31.46
C VAL A 317 11.30 5.38 -31.29
N PRO A 318 11.97 6.20 -30.45
CA PRO A 318 13.38 6.03 -30.14
C PRO A 318 13.64 4.65 -29.51
N GLU A 319 14.73 3.99 -29.91
CA GLU A 319 15.08 2.66 -29.38
C GLU A 319 15.27 2.65 -27.86
N THR A 320 15.78 3.76 -27.33
CA THR A 320 15.91 4.02 -25.89
C THR A 320 14.59 3.93 -25.13
N VAL A 321 13.49 4.42 -25.72
CA VAL A 321 12.15 4.37 -25.12
C VAL A 321 11.58 2.96 -25.17
N ARG A 322 11.78 2.23 -26.28
CA ARG A 322 11.39 0.81 -26.38
C ARG A 322 12.11 -0.03 -25.33
N GLN A 323 13.43 0.13 -25.20
CA GLN A 323 14.21 -0.61 -24.22
C GLN A 323 13.81 -0.29 -22.77
N LEU A 324 13.48 0.98 -22.48
CA LEU A 324 12.95 1.38 -21.18
C LEU A 324 11.60 0.70 -20.88
N ALA A 325 10.67 0.71 -21.83
CA ALA A 325 9.37 0.08 -21.69
C ALA A 325 9.49 -1.43 -21.44
N ILE A 326 10.35 -2.14 -22.20
CA ILE A 326 10.64 -3.57 -21.99
C ILE A 326 11.19 -3.80 -20.56
N THR A 327 12.16 -2.98 -20.14
CA THR A 327 12.75 -3.10 -18.80
C THR A 327 11.71 -2.84 -17.70
N LEU A 328 10.79 -1.89 -17.91
CA LEU A 328 9.68 -1.62 -16.99
C LEU A 328 8.69 -2.79 -16.93
N CYS A 329 8.38 -3.45 -18.05
CA CYS A 329 7.57 -4.67 -18.07
C CYS A 329 8.23 -5.80 -17.28
N ASP A 330 9.52 -6.06 -17.50
CA ASP A 330 10.27 -7.08 -16.76
C ASP A 330 10.31 -6.82 -15.25
N ARG A 331 10.55 -5.55 -14.86
CA ARG A 331 10.49 -5.13 -13.45
C ARG A 331 9.07 -5.12 -12.91
N GLY A 332 8.08 -4.90 -13.79
CA GLY A 332 6.65 -4.98 -13.55
C GLY A 332 6.24 -6.33 -12.97
N LEU A 333 6.71 -7.43 -13.54
CA LEU A 333 6.41 -8.77 -13.02
C LEU A 333 6.89 -8.97 -11.59
N LYS A 334 8.12 -8.50 -11.27
CA LYS A 334 8.65 -8.56 -9.91
C LYS A 334 7.84 -7.69 -8.95
N ALA A 335 7.48 -6.48 -9.38
CA ALA A 335 6.68 -5.54 -8.60
C ALA A 335 5.27 -6.08 -8.34
N LEU A 336 4.66 -6.68 -9.35
CA LEU A 336 3.38 -7.39 -9.25
C LEU A 336 3.46 -8.53 -8.23
N GLN A 337 4.53 -9.33 -8.27
CA GLN A 337 4.73 -10.38 -7.27
C GLN A 337 4.79 -9.83 -5.85
N GLN A 338 5.59 -8.77 -5.60
CA GLN A 338 5.67 -8.16 -4.26
C GLN A 338 4.33 -7.59 -3.81
N LYS A 339 3.59 -6.95 -4.72
CA LYS A 339 2.27 -6.40 -4.42
C LYS A 339 1.27 -7.49 -4.08
N LEU A 340 1.17 -8.53 -4.89
CA LEU A 340 0.26 -9.67 -4.65
C LEU A 340 0.64 -10.40 -3.36
N ASP A 341 1.93 -10.59 -3.09
CA ASP A 341 2.41 -11.14 -1.81
C ASP A 341 1.86 -10.33 -0.63
N ALA A 342 2.01 -9.00 -0.66
CA ALA A 342 1.52 -8.13 0.41
C ALA A 342 -0.01 -8.17 0.52
N GLN A 343 -0.74 -8.14 -0.60
CA GLN A 343 -2.20 -8.24 -0.64
C GLN A 343 -2.72 -9.56 -0.07
N LEU A 344 -2.12 -10.70 -0.45
CA LEU A 344 -2.50 -11.99 0.11
C LEU A 344 -2.18 -12.08 1.59
N ASN A 345 -1.01 -11.60 2.03
CA ASN A 345 -0.67 -11.63 3.46
C ASN A 345 -1.62 -10.75 4.25
N HIS A 346 -2.08 -9.62 3.70
CA HIS A 346 -3.14 -8.81 4.32
C HIS A 346 -4.45 -9.59 4.41
N ALA A 347 -4.93 -10.12 3.29
CA ALA A 347 -6.24 -10.75 3.21
C ALA A 347 -6.31 -12.05 4.03
N ALA A 348 -5.24 -12.85 4.04
CA ALA A 348 -5.11 -14.07 4.83
C ALA A 348 -5.10 -13.82 6.34
N ASN A 349 -4.62 -12.64 6.78
CA ASN A 349 -4.54 -12.27 8.19
C ASN A 349 -5.64 -11.29 8.65
N SER A 350 -6.55 -10.89 7.76
CA SER A 350 -7.68 -10.01 8.09
C SER A 350 -8.68 -10.72 9.03
N GLU A 351 -9.24 -10.03 10.02
CA GLU A 351 -10.22 -10.63 10.94
C GLU A 351 -11.61 -10.90 10.30
N ALA A 352 -11.81 -10.51 9.04
CA ALA A 352 -13.09 -10.69 8.35
C ALA A 352 -13.57 -12.16 8.33
N GLU A 353 -14.84 -12.37 8.66
CA GLU A 353 -15.53 -13.68 8.69
C GLU A 353 -15.87 -14.22 7.30
N CYS A 354 -14.91 -14.17 6.38
CA CYS A 354 -15.03 -14.71 5.04
C CYS A 354 -14.23 -16.00 4.91
N ALA A 355 -14.79 -16.94 4.15
CA ALA A 355 -14.08 -18.14 3.74
C ALA A 355 -12.81 -17.78 2.96
N LEU A 356 -11.75 -18.57 3.13
CA LEU A 356 -10.55 -18.50 2.30
C LEU A 356 -10.90 -18.76 0.84
N ALA A 357 -11.76 -19.74 0.59
CA ALA A 357 -12.33 -20.04 -0.71
C ALA A 357 -13.69 -20.71 -0.53
N ASP A 358 -14.62 -20.51 -1.46
CA ASP A 358 -15.95 -21.10 -1.43
C ASP A 358 -16.38 -21.39 -2.87
N CYS A 359 -16.64 -22.66 -3.19
CA CYS A 359 -16.96 -23.11 -4.55
C CYS A 359 -18.01 -24.23 -4.51
N SER A 360 -18.96 -24.21 -5.43
CA SER A 360 -19.90 -25.31 -5.69
C SER A 360 -19.52 -26.06 -6.96
N PHE A 361 -19.54 -27.38 -6.92
CA PHE A 361 -19.16 -28.28 -8.01
C PHE A 361 -20.35 -29.13 -8.41
N ASP A 362 -20.65 -29.23 -9.69
CA ASP A 362 -21.64 -30.21 -10.15
C ASP A 362 -21.10 -31.64 -10.11
N PHE A 363 -22.00 -32.62 -10.24
CA PHE A 363 -21.64 -34.04 -10.30
C PHE A 363 -21.26 -34.51 -11.72
N SER A 364 -20.85 -33.60 -12.61
CA SER A 364 -20.25 -34.00 -13.89
C SER A 364 -18.83 -34.50 -13.68
N GLU A 365 -18.27 -35.22 -14.66
CA GLU A 365 -16.86 -35.64 -14.61
C GLU A 365 -15.89 -34.45 -14.43
N PRO A 366 -16.03 -33.33 -15.16
CA PRO A 366 -15.25 -32.11 -14.88
C PRO A 366 -15.47 -31.52 -13.49
N GLY A 367 -16.71 -31.50 -12.98
CA GLY A 367 -17.04 -30.97 -11.65
C GLY A 367 -16.42 -31.79 -10.53
N LEU A 368 -16.54 -33.12 -10.60
CA LEU A 368 -15.93 -34.05 -9.64
C LEU A 368 -14.39 -34.04 -9.70
N ALA A 369 -13.80 -33.85 -10.89
CA ALA A 369 -12.36 -33.68 -11.03
C ALA A 369 -11.88 -32.40 -10.32
N ALA A 370 -12.59 -31.28 -10.50
CA ALA A 370 -12.29 -30.02 -9.84
C ALA A 370 -12.53 -30.08 -8.31
N TYR A 371 -13.59 -30.76 -7.87
CA TYR A 371 -13.85 -31.04 -6.45
C TYR A 371 -12.70 -31.81 -5.79
N ARG A 372 -12.24 -32.90 -6.42
CA ARG A 372 -11.10 -33.69 -5.93
C ARG A 372 -9.80 -32.90 -5.93
N ALA A 373 -9.57 -32.03 -6.92
CA ALA A 373 -8.44 -31.12 -6.94
C ALA A 373 -8.51 -30.14 -5.75
N ALA A 374 -9.69 -29.57 -5.48
CA ALA A 374 -9.92 -28.66 -4.37
C ALA A 374 -9.65 -29.33 -3.01
N LEU A 375 -10.10 -30.58 -2.80
CA LEU A 375 -9.79 -31.34 -1.58
C LEU A 375 -8.28 -31.55 -1.36
N ASN A 376 -7.52 -31.67 -2.44
CA ASN A 376 -6.05 -31.74 -2.40
C ASN A 376 -5.39 -30.36 -2.24
N GLY A 377 -6.18 -29.31 -2.04
CA GLY A 377 -5.73 -27.93 -1.90
C GLY A 377 -5.45 -27.23 -3.23
N ASP A 378 -5.77 -27.80 -4.40
CA ASP A 378 -5.60 -27.12 -5.69
C ASP A 378 -6.93 -26.59 -6.23
N LEU A 379 -7.16 -25.30 -6.01
CA LEU A 379 -8.32 -24.55 -6.46
C LEU A 379 -8.13 -23.95 -7.87
N SER A 380 -6.99 -24.19 -8.53
CA SER A 380 -6.70 -23.61 -9.83
C SER A 380 -7.72 -24.01 -10.90
N GLN A 381 -8.27 -25.23 -10.82
CA GLN A 381 -9.29 -25.70 -11.77
C GLN A 381 -10.63 -25.02 -11.54
N ALA A 382 -11.00 -24.82 -10.27
CA ALA A 382 -12.25 -24.16 -9.87
C ALA A 382 -12.28 -22.69 -10.33
N LEU A 383 -11.11 -22.04 -10.39
CA LEU A 383 -10.98 -20.62 -10.70
C LEU A 383 -10.62 -20.33 -12.16
N ARG A 384 -10.57 -21.35 -13.02
CA ARG A 384 -10.47 -21.15 -14.47
C ARG A 384 -11.75 -20.46 -14.96
N ALA A 385 -11.58 -19.33 -15.63
CA ALA A 385 -12.68 -18.55 -16.17
C ALA A 385 -13.57 -19.41 -17.09
N GLY A 386 -14.89 -19.36 -16.88
CA GLY A 386 -15.88 -19.98 -17.75
C GLY A 386 -16.06 -21.50 -17.59
N ALA A 387 -15.68 -22.10 -16.46
CA ALA A 387 -15.96 -23.51 -16.19
C ALA A 387 -17.44 -23.70 -15.75
N PRO A 388 -18.35 -24.20 -16.61
CA PRO A 388 -19.78 -24.31 -16.26
C PRO A 388 -20.05 -25.30 -15.11
N ALA A 389 -19.11 -26.22 -14.87
CA ALA A 389 -19.18 -27.25 -13.85
C ALA A 389 -18.83 -26.75 -12.44
N VAL A 390 -18.31 -25.51 -12.31
CA VAL A 390 -17.92 -24.92 -11.03
C VAL A 390 -18.51 -23.53 -10.89
N GLN A 391 -19.14 -23.29 -9.75
CA GLN A 391 -19.67 -22.00 -9.32
C GLN A 391 -18.78 -21.48 -8.21
N VAL A 392 -18.29 -20.26 -8.36
CA VAL A 392 -17.33 -19.66 -7.42
C VAL A 392 -18.06 -18.63 -6.58
N HIS A 393 -18.08 -18.85 -5.26
CA HIS A 393 -18.69 -17.94 -4.30
C HIS A 393 -17.67 -16.92 -3.76
N LEU A 394 -18.16 -15.95 -3.00
CA LEU A 394 -17.33 -14.94 -2.32
C LEU A 394 -16.35 -15.61 -1.34
N GLY A 395 -15.07 -15.29 -1.50
CA GLY A 395 -14.00 -15.80 -0.66
C GLY A 395 -12.72 -14.98 -0.83
N VAL A 396 -11.80 -15.10 0.13
CA VAL A 396 -10.56 -14.31 0.17
C VAL A 396 -9.70 -14.56 -1.07
N LEU A 397 -9.49 -15.82 -1.45
CA LEU A 397 -8.65 -16.21 -2.58
C LEU A 397 -9.38 -16.11 -3.93
N THR A 398 -10.70 -15.90 -3.94
CA THR A 398 -11.54 -15.87 -5.15
C THR A 398 -11.90 -14.44 -5.55
N HIS A 399 -12.41 -13.65 -4.60
CA HIS A 399 -12.91 -12.29 -4.79
C HIS A 399 -12.23 -11.25 -3.88
N GLY A 400 -11.35 -11.69 -2.97
CA GLY A 400 -10.57 -10.83 -2.08
C GLY A 400 -9.22 -10.40 -2.66
N LEU A 401 -8.92 -10.77 -3.91
CA LEU A 401 -7.71 -10.39 -4.62
C LEU A 401 -8.07 -9.66 -5.90
N ARG A 402 -7.29 -8.62 -6.22
CA ARG A 402 -7.49 -7.87 -7.46
C ARG A 402 -7.02 -8.67 -8.67
N ARG A 403 -7.89 -8.81 -9.67
CA ARG A 403 -7.53 -9.34 -10.99
C ARG A 403 -6.93 -8.27 -11.88
N GLU A 404 -7.13 -6.98 -11.57
CA GLU A 404 -6.39 -5.86 -12.15
C GLU A 404 -5.47 -5.19 -11.13
N SER A 405 -4.16 -5.27 -11.37
CA SER A 405 -3.15 -4.62 -10.54
C SER A 405 -2.51 -3.43 -11.26
N ARG A 406 -2.45 -2.29 -10.58
CA ARG A 406 -1.67 -1.13 -11.06
C ARG A 406 -0.39 -1.00 -10.28
N LEU A 407 0.71 -0.91 -11.03
CA LEU A 407 2.06 -0.74 -10.50
C LEU A 407 2.44 0.72 -10.63
N GLN A 408 2.76 1.36 -9.51
CA GLN A 408 3.24 2.73 -9.51
C GLN A 408 4.67 2.76 -10.04
N VAL A 409 4.94 3.63 -11.01
CA VAL A 409 6.28 3.89 -11.54
C VAL A 409 6.62 5.34 -11.26
N ASP A 410 7.58 5.57 -10.38
CA ASP A 410 8.11 6.88 -10.09
C ASP A 410 9.34 7.12 -10.97
N LEU A 411 9.18 7.95 -12.00
CA LEU A 411 10.25 8.41 -12.87
C LEU A 411 11.05 9.53 -12.18
N PRO A 412 12.35 9.64 -12.48
CA PRO A 412 13.20 10.62 -11.81
C PRO A 412 12.78 12.03 -12.18
N TYR A 413 13.04 12.97 -11.28
CA TYR A 413 12.97 14.38 -11.63
C TYR A 413 14.01 14.71 -12.71
N LEU A 414 13.56 15.34 -13.79
CA LEU A 414 14.43 15.77 -14.88
C LEU A 414 14.58 17.29 -14.87
N ASP A 415 15.80 17.76 -14.62
CA ASP A 415 16.11 19.18 -14.74
C ASP A 415 16.02 19.68 -16.19
N ARG A 416 16.12 20.99 -16.40
CA ARG A 416 16.05 21.59 -17.74
C ARG A 416 17.00 20.97 -18.77
N LYS A 417 18.22 20.62 -18.36
CA LYS A 417 19.21 20.02 -19.27
C LYS A 417 18.81 18.59 -19.62
N GLN A 418 18.45 17.82 -18.59
CA GLN A 418 18.01 16.44 -18.74
C GLN A 418 16.69 16.33 -19.51
N TRP A 419 15.77 17.29 -19.39
CA TRP A 419 14.49 17.28 -20.08
C TRP A 419 14.62 17.25 -21.61
N SER A 420 15.61 17.98 -22.13
CA SER A 420 15.89 18.03 -23.57
C SER A 420 16.41 16.71 -24.13
N ALA A 421 17.09 15.92 -23.29
CA ALA A 421 17.63 14.58 -23.59
C ALA A 421 16.99 13.52 -22.68
N ARG A 422 15.68 13.66 -22.41
CA ARG A 422 14.99 12.91 -21.35
C ARG A 422 15.00 11.41 -21.62
N PHE A 423 14.88 11.00 -22.87
CA PHE A 423 14.83 9.59 -23.21
C PHE A 423 16.21 8.93 -23.10
N GLU A 424 17.28 9.65 -23.43
CA GLU A 424 18.65 9.20 -23.16
C GLU A 424 18.91 9.10 -21.65
N ALA A 425 18.46 10.10 -20.87
CA ALA A 425 18.61 10.11 -19.41
C ALA A 425 17.84 8.96 -18.74
N LEU A 426 16.62 8.69 -19.19
CA LEU A 426 15.78 7.60 -18.68
C LEU A 426 16.28 6.22 -19.13
N ALA A 427 16.81 6.08 -20.34
CA ALA A 427 17.39 4.81 -20.79
C ALA A 427 18.66 4.43 -20.03
N GLN A 428 19.38 5.42 -19.50
CA GLN A 428 20.51 5.20 -18.60
C GLN A 428 20.09 5.11 -17.13
N ALA A 429 18.79 5.14 -16.82
CA ALA A 429 18.32 5.05 -15.45
C ALA A 429 18.38 3.61 -14.93
N ARG A 430 18.66 3.46 -13.64
CA ARG A 430 18.54 2.20 -12.93
C ARG A 430 17.13 2.11 -12.35
N ILE A 431 16.58 0.91 -12.41
CA ILE A 431 15.20 0.61 -12.04
C ILE A 431 15.21 -0.37 -10.87
N GLU A 432 14.56 0.00 -9.78
CA GLU A 432 14.39 -0.83 -8.59
C GLU A 432 12.93 -1.08 -8.28
N THR A 433 12.69 -2.21 -7.61
CA THR A 433 11.37 -2.63 -7.16
C THR A 433 11.37 -2.67 -5.64
N THR A 434 10.39 -2.00 -5.03
CA THR A 434 10.20 -1.97 -3.58
C THR A 434 9.32 -3.13 -3.10
N LEU A 435 9.29 -3.39 -1.79
CA LEU A 435 8.47 -4.45 -1.19
C LEU A 435 6.95 -4.22 -1.31
N ASP A 436 6.51 -2.98 -1.43
CA ASP A 436 5.11 -2.61 -1.66
C ASP A 436 4.72 -2.63 -3.16
N GLY A 437 5.63 -3.06 -4.04
CA GLY A 437 5.37 -3.24 -5.46
C GLY A 437 5.42 -1.95 -6.28
N ARG A 438 6.09 -0.90 -5.80
CA ARG A 438 6.43 0.28 -6.61
C ARG A 438 7.70 0.05 -7.40
N ILE A 439 7.83 0.79 -8.49
CA ILE A 439 8.98 0.80 -9.37
C ILE A 439 9.61 2.19 -9.30
N LEU A 440 10.84 2.28 -8.82
CA LEU A 440 11.61 3.52 -8.71
C LEU A 440 12.63 3.57 -9.83
N VAL A 441 12.65 4.65 -10.61
CA VAL A 441 13.59 4.86 -11.71
C VAL A 441 14.48 6.05 -11.38
N TYR A 442 15.81 5.87 -11.46
CA TYR A 442 16.77 6.90 -11.08
C TYR A 442 17.98 6.98 -12.01
N THR A 443 18.47 8.19 -12.33
CA THR A 443 19.53 8.39 -13.33
C THR A 443 20.94 8.05 -12.80
N VAL A 444 21.78 7.37 -13.61
CA VAL A 444 23.08 6.77 -13.22
C VAL A 444 24.24 7.76 -13.03
N ALA A 445 24.10 9.04 -13.41
CA ALA A 445 25.15 10.06 -13.19
C ALA A 445 25.51 10.30 -11.71
N ALA A 446 24.79 9.69 -10.76
CA ALA A 446 25.08 9.67 -9.34
C ALA A 446 25.74 8.34 -8.93
N ARG A 447 27.08 8.29 -8.97
CA ARG A 447 27.87 7.08 -8.70
C ARG A 447 27.96 6.64 -7.23
N ASP A 448 27.14 7.22 -6.35
CA ASP A 448 26.94 6.82 -4.95
C ASP A 448 25.61 7.41 -4.48
N GLU A 449 24.85 6.71 -3.63
CA GLU A 449 23.67 7.17 -2.86
C GLU A 449 22.27 7.00 -3.50
N LEU A 450 21.62 5.86 -3.21
CA LEU A 450 20.15 5.71 -3.17
C LEU A 450 19.46 6.78 -2.30
N GLY A 451 20.21 7.45 -1.39
CA GLY A 451 19.73 8.54 -0.56
C GLY A 451 19.66 9.92 -1.26
N LYS A 452 20.47 10.20 -2.28
CA LYS A 452 20.62 11.56 -2.87
C LYS A 452 19.39 12.10 -3.58
N HIS A 453 18.54 11.22 -4.09
CA HIS A 453 17.44 11.61 -4.98
C HIS A 453 16.06 11.41 -4.36
N GLY A 454 15.94 10.60 -3.29
CA GLY A 454 14.64 10.26 -2.71
C GLY A 454 13.83 11.47 -2.24
N VAL A 455 14.45 12.48 -1.60
CA VAL A 455 13.70 13.68 -1.15
C VAL A 455 13.32 14.56 -2.33
N ALA A 456 14.20 14.69 -3.32
CA ALA A 456 13.91 15.46 -4.52
C ALA A 456 12.73 14.85 -5.27
N GLU A 457 12.77 13.55 -5.49
CA GLU A 457 11.70 12.77 -6.10
C GLU A 457 10.42 12.86 -5.27
N SER A 458 10.48 12.63 -3.96
CA SER A 458 9.30 12.69 -3.09
C SER A 458 8.67 14.08 -3.02
N ALA A 459 9.48 15.13 -2.89
CA ALA A 459 9.00 16.51 -2.85
C ALA A 459 8.49 16.97 -4.21
N MET A 460 9.12 16.56 -5.32
CA MET A 460 8.65 16.90 -6.66
C MET A 460 7.42 16.10 -7.05
N SER A 461 7.33 14.82 -6.69
CA SER A 461 6.12 14.01 -6.84
C SER A 461 4.98 14.55 -6.00
N LEU A 462 5.26 14.99 -4.76
CA LEU A 462 4.32 15.76 -3.95
C LEU A 462 3.88 17.01 -4.72
N CYS A 463 4.79 17.82 -5.23
CA CYS A 463 4.43 19.04 -5.97
C CYS A 463 3.62 18.73 -7.23
N GLY A 464 3.99 17.71 -8.00
CA GLY A 464 3.22 17.21 -9.14
C GLY A 464 1.80 16.83 -8.72
N ALA A 465 1.66 16.12 -7.60
CA ALA A 465 0.35 15.76 -7.07
C ALA A 465 -0.46 16.95 -6.57
N LEU A 466 0.17 17.98 -5.98
CA LEU A 466 -0.51 19.22 -5.59
C LEU A 466 -0.99 20.02 -6.82
N LEU A 467 -0.33 19.83 -7.97
CA LEU A 467 -0.67 20.49 -9.24
C LEU A 467 -1.74 19.74 -10.04
N VAL A 468 -1.75 18.40 -9.97
CA VAL A 468 -2.85 17.60 -10.50
C VAL A 468 -4.10 17.90 -9.65
N ARG A 469 -5.13 18.45 -10.30
CA ARG A 469 -6.25 19.13 -9.63
C ARG A 469 -6.93 18.27 -8.54
N PRO A 470 -7.48 18.92 -7.49
CA PRO A 470 -8.17 18.26 -6.37
C PRO A 470 -9.46 17.50 -6.73
N ALA A 471 -9.88 17.47 -8.01
CA ALA A 471 -10.95 16.55 -8.41
C ALA A 471 -10.45 15.10 -8.55
N HIS A 472 -9.13 14.89 -8.64
CA HIS A 472 -8.47 13.59 -8.54
C HIS A 472 -7.93 13.37 -7.12
N THR A 473 -8.67 13.75 -6.07
CA THR A 473 -8.27 13.55 -4.66
C THR A 473 -7.87 12.12 -4.32
N ASP A 474 -8.32 11.13 -5.11
CA ASP A 474 -7.85 9.75 -5.09
C ASP A 474 -6.60 9.55 -5.95
N ALA A 475 -5.68 10.52 -5.89
CA ALA A 475 -4.46 10.52 -6.68
C ALA A 475 -3.70 9.23 -6.37
N ARG A 476 -3.66 8.30 -7.34
CA ARG A 476 -3.09 6.95 -7.21
C ARG A 476 -1.55 6.95 -7.15
N PHE A 477 -0.97 8.06 -6.75
CA PHE A 477 0.40 8.06 -6.27
C PHE A 477 0.37 7.75 -4.78
N SER A 478 1.41 7.08 -4.32
CA SER A 478 1.72 6.98 -2.91
C SER A 478 3.05 7.68 -2.66
N LEU A 479 3.11 8.43 -1.58
CA LEU A 479 4.38 8.86 -1.02
C LEU A 479 4.94 7.67 -0.25
N GLY A 480 6.18 7.27 -0.48
CA GLY A 480 6.71 6.16 0.29
C GLY A 480 8.22 6.11 0.36
N TRP A 481 8.69 5.22 1.23
CA TRP A 481 10.06 5.10 1.67
C TRP A 481 10.41 3.64 1.91
N SER A 482 11.67 3.27 1.75
CA SER A 482 12.14 1.91 2.05
C SER A 482 13.54 1.89 2.65
N ASP A 483 13.80 0.93 3.56
CA ASP A 483 15.11 0.66 4.16
C ASP A 483 15.36 -0.84 4.21
N LYS A 484 16.64 -1.22 4.08
CA LYS A 484 17.10 -2.60 4.11
C LYS A 484 18.35 -2.69 4.96
N ARG A 485 18.34 -3.57 5.96
CA ARG A 485 19.47 -3.77 6.88
C ARG A 485 19.72 -5.23 7.18
N ARG A 486 20.99 -5.54 7.43
CA ARG A 486 21.43 -6.80 8.03
C ARG A 486 21.91 -6.54 9.43
N LEU A 487 21.43 -7.34 10.37
CA LEU A 487 21.65 -7.21 11.80
C LEU A 487 22.08 -8.57 12.34
N SER A 488 22.98 -8.58 13.31
CA SER A 488 23.17 -9.79 14.13
C SER A 488 21.89 -10.10 14.90
N ALA A 489 21.68 -11.37 15.29
CA ALA A 489 20.52 -11.75 16.09
C ALA A 489 20.40 -10.94 17.41
N VAL A 490 21.53 -10.61 18.02
CA VAL A 490 21.62 -9.79 19.23
C VAL A 490 21.16 -8.35 18.97
N GLN A 491 21.59 -7.75 17.86
CA GLN A 491 21.09 -6.44 17.44
C GLN A 491 19.60 -6.47 17.13
N ALA A 492 19.17 -7.43 16.31
CA ALA A 492 17.78 -7.56 15.87
C ALA A 492 16.81 -7.65 17.06
N ARG A 493 17.14 -8.46 18.09
CA ARG A 493 16.38 -8.57 19.33
C ARG A 493 16.21 -7.25 20.07
N SER A 494 17.19 -6.37 19.97
CA SER A 494 17.24 -5.14 20.74
C SER A 494 16.63 -3.94 19.99
N VAL A 495 16.86 -3.84 18.67
CA VAL A 495 16.53 -2.63 17.89
C VAL A 495 15.25 -2.74 17.06
N LEU A 496 14.86 -3.95 16.63
CA LEU A 496 13.65 -4.12 15.82
C LEU A 496 12.35 -3.97 16.64
N PRO A 497 12.23 -4.44 17.90
CA PRO A 497 10.94 -4.41 18.56
C PRO A 497 10.30 -3.02 18.74
N PRO A 498 11.05 -1.98 19.16
CA PRO A 498 10.50 -0.63 19.24
C PRO A 498 10.05 -0.09 17.87
N LEU A 499 10.82 -0.41 16.82
CA LEU A 499 10.52 0.01 15.46
C LEU A 499 9.25 -0.66 14.91
N LEU A 500 9.17 -1.99 15.03
CA LEU A 500 8.01 -2.76 14.59
C LEU A 500 6.75 -2.38 15.35
N SER A 501 6.87 -2.06 16.65
CA SER A 501 5.75 -1.56 17.46
C SER A 501 5.26 -0.20 16.99
N ALA A 502 6.18 0.72 16.63
CA ALA A 502 5.83 2.07 16.17
C ALA A 502 4.98 2.06 14.88
N TYR A 503 5.14 1.01 14.06
CA TYR A 503 4.42 0.82 12.80
C TYR A 503 3.36 -0.31 12.84
N GLN A 504 2.99 -0.77 14.04
CA GLN A 504 1.92 -1.77 14.27
C GLN A 504 2.17 -3.14 13.59
N PHE A 505 3.42 -3.57 13.48
CA PHE A 505 3.76 -4.92 12.98
C PHE A 505 3.70 -5.99 14.08
N HIS A 506 2.57 -6.13 14.76
CA HIS A 506 2.41 -7.02 15.92
C HIS A 506 2.67 -8.50 15.60
N GLN A 507 2.25 -8.96 14.42
CA GLN A 507 2.52 -10.34 13.98
C GLN A 507 4.01 -10.58 13.70
N ALA A 508 4.70 -9.59 13.14
CA ALA A 508 6.13 -9.68 12.90
C ALA A 508 6.92 -9.74 14.22
N LEU A 509 6.48 -8.99 15.23
CA LEU A 509 7.06 -9.04 16.59
C LEU A 509 6.95 -10.44 17.18
N ALA A 510 5.74 -11.01 17.21
CA ALA A 510 5.51 -12.34 17.76
C ALA A 510 6.33 -13.43 17.03
N TRP A 511 6.43 -13.33 15.70
CA TRP A 511 7.24 -14.26 14.92
C TRP A 511 8.75 -14.06 15.11
N LEU A 512 9.21 -12.81 15.21
CA LEU A 512 10.61 -12.51 15.47
C LEU A 512 11.02 -13.06 16.84
N GLU A 513 10.19 -12.89 17.88
CA GLU A 513 10.44 -13.42 19.23
C GLU A 513 10.59 -14.95 19.24
N SER A 514 9.83 -15.68 18.41
CA SER A 514 9.91 -17.14 18.36
C SER A 514 11.14 -17.68 17.60
N GLU A 515 11.60 -16.99 16.56
CA GLU A 515 12.75 -17.45 15.75
C GLU A 515 14.11 -16.91 16.24
N LEU A 516 14.14 -15.76 16.93
CA LEU A 516 15.36 -15.13 17.43
C LEU A 516 16.28 -15.99 18.32
N PRO A 517 15.79 -16.93 19.16
CA PRO A 517 16.67 -17.76 19.99
C PRO A 517 17.67 -18.60 19.19
N GLN A 518 17.34 -18.96 17.95
CA GLN A 518 18.17 -19.80 17.07
C GLN A 518 18.81 -19.01 15.92
N ALA A 519 18.56 -17.70 15.84
CA ALA A 519 19.03 -16.85 14.76
C ALA A 519 20.53 -16.53 14.91
N ALA A 520 21.25 -16.50 13.78
CA ALA A 520 22.60 -15.96 13.67
C ALA A 520 22.57 -14.54 13.07
N GLU A 521 21.84 -14.38 11.97
CA GLU A 521 21.69 -13.11 11.23
C GLU A 521 20.22 -12.86 10.90
N VAL A 522 19.83 -11.59 10.91
CA VAL A 522 18.49 -11.12 10.51
C VAL A 522 18.66 -10.03 9.45
N GLU A 523 18.11 -10.25 8.26
CA GLU A 523 17.90 -9.20 7.25
C GLU A 523 16.47 -8.67 7.39
N ALA A 524 16.34 -7.37 7.63
CA ALA A 524 15.06 -6.67 7.69
C ALA A 524 14.97 -5.68 6.53
N GLU A 525 13.91 -5.80 5.74
CA GLU A 525 13.60 -4.89 4.64
C GLU A 525 12.18 -4.36 4.86
N MET A 526 12.02 -3.05 4.87
CA MET A 526 10.76 -2.38 5.18
C MET A 526 10.43 -1.37 4.08
N ALA A 527 9.17 -1.36 3.65
CA ALA A 527 8.60 -0.31 2.82
C ALA A 527 7.41 0.31 3.55
N LEU A 528 7.37 1.64 3.59
CA LEU A 528 6.32 2.44 4.19
C LEU A 528 5.73 3.36 3.13
N SER A 529 4.40 3.51 3.11
CA SER A 529 3.70 4.34 2.13
C SER A 529 2.47 5.02 2.71
N ALA A 530 2.20 6.24 2.25
CA ALA A 530 0.95 6.96 2.49
C ALA A 530 0.23 7.16 1.15
N PRO A 531 -1.07 6.87 1.07
CA PRO A 531 -1.86 7.10 -0.12
C PRO A 531 -1.96 8.60 -0.45
N GLY A 532 -2.15 8.93 -1.73
CA GLY A 532 -2.26 10.30 -2.21
C GLY A 532 -3.36 11.13 -1.53
N GLU A 533 -4.42 10.50 -1.02
CA GLU A 533 -5.46 11.16 -0.21
C GLU A 533 -4.89 11.83 1.06
N MET A 534 -3.90 11.18 1.69
CA MET A 534 -3.20 11.75 2.86
C MET A 534 -2.32 12.90 2.43
N VAL A 535 -1.70 12.78 1.26
CA VAL A 535 -0.81 13.80 0.71
C VAL A 535 -1.59 15.04 0.25
N ALA A 536 -2.81 14.87 -0.26
CA ALA A 536 -3.70 15.97 -0.63
C ALA A 536 -4.04 16.89 0.56
N ALA A 537 -3.89 16.41 1.80
CA ALA A 537 -4.07 17.20 3.02
C ALA A 537 -3.16 18.45 3.06
N TRP A 538 -2.02 18.43 2.37
CA TRP A 538 -1.14 19.60 2.23
C TRP A 538 -1.84 20.79 1.53
N LEU A 539 -2.81 20.55 0.63
CA LEU A 539 -3.62 21.61 0.00
C LEU A 539 -4.66 22.23 0.96
N GLU A 540 -4.93 21.57 2.08
CA GLU A 540 -5.86 22.01 3.12
C GLU A 540 -5.14 22.50 4.37
N ALA A 541 -3.81 22.47 4.37
CA ALA A 541 -2.99 22.87 5.48
C ALA A 541 -3.29 24.32 5.88
N PRO A 542 -3.42 24.61 7.19
CA PRO A 542 -3.79 25.94 7.65
C PRO A 542 -2.67 26.95 7.40
N VAL A 543 -3.08 28.19 7.13
CA VAL A 543 -2.17 29.35 7.13
C VAL A 543 -2.05 29.93 8.55
N GLU A 544 -1.01 30.71 8.84
CA GLU A 544 -0.69 31.23 10.20
C GLU A 544 -1.86 31.90 10.94
N ARG A 545 -2.74 32.57 10.19
CA ARG A 545 -3.91 33.26 10.74
C ARG A 545 -5.08 32.33 11.07
N SER A 546 -5.07 31.10 10.58
CA SER A 546 -6.15 30.14 10.81
C SER A 546 -6.18 29.72 12.30
N PRO A 547 -7.38 29.47 12.86
CA PRO A 547 -7.54 29.06 14.26
C PRO A 547 -6.93 27.67 14.53
N ASN A 548 -6.92 26.78 13.54
CA ASN A 548 -6.36 25.44 13.61
C ASN A 548 -4.85 25.36 13.30
N TYR A 549 -4.18 26.50 13.05
CA TYR A 549 -2.74 26.53 12.72
C TYR A 549 -1.87 25.82 13.78
N GLY A 550 -1.96 26.27 15.03
CA GLY A 550 -1.18 25.72 16.14
C GLY A 550 -1.43 24.22 16.36
N PRO A 551 -2.70 23.77 16.54
CA PRO A 551 -3.01 22.36 16.74
C PRO A 551 -2.50 21.45 15.61
N VAL A 552 -2.71 21.85 14.34
CA VAL A 552 -2.30 21.03 13.20
C VAL A 552 -0.79 20.88 13.12
N TYR A 553 -0.03 21.98 13.17
CA TYR A 553 1.42 21.91 13.07
C TYR A 553 2.11 21.35 14.32
N THR A 554 1.41 21.33 15.47
CA THR A 554 1.86 20.60 16.65
C THR A 554 1.88 19.09 16.40
N GLU A 555 0.84 18.54 15.78
CA GLU A 555 0.81 17.10 15.44
C GLU A 555 1.81 16.74 14.33
N VAL A 556 1.98 17.61 13.31
CA VAL A 556 3.05 17.47 12.32
C VAL A 556 4.42 17.42 13.00
N SER A 557 4.69 18.39 13.88
CA SER A 557 5.95 18.48 14.61
C SER A 557 6.21 17.25 15.47
N VAL A 558 5.21 16.79 16.24
CA VAL A 558 5.36 15.62 17.09
C VAL A 558 5.61 14.36 16.27
N ALA A 559 4.96 14.21 15.12
CA ALA A 559 5.19 13.09 14.22
C ALA A 559 6.65 13.07 13.72
N VAL A 560 7.17 14.20 13.25
CA VAL A 560 8.56 14.34 12.78
C VAL A 560 9.56 14.07 13.91
N GLN A 561 9.34 14.66 15.09
CA GLN A 561 10.20 14.47 16.25
C GLN A 561 10.25 13.01 16.72
N ARG A 562 9.11 12.31 16.71
CA ARG A 562 9.04 10.87 17.01
C ARG A 562 9.81 10.07 15.97
N ALA A 563 9.57 10.32 14.70
CA ALA A 563 10.28 9.64 13.60
C ALA A 563 11.79 9.79 13.72
N MET A 564 12.29 11.00 13.97
CA MET A 564 13.72 11.26 14.16
C MET A 564 14.29 10.52 15.37
N ARG A 565 13.58 10.50 16.51
CA ARG A 565 14.01 9.79 17.73
C ARG A 565 13.96 8.26 17.59
N THR A 566 13.13 7.73 16.70
CA THR A 566 13.05 6.29 16.43
C THR A 566 14.09 5.85 15.38
N TRP A 567 14.15 6.54 14.25
CA TRP A 567 14.94 6.10 13.09
C TRP A 567 16.40 6.51 13.14
N LEU A 568 16.72 7.71 13.64
CA LEU A 568 18.12 8.16 13.67
C LEU A 568 19.00 7.25 14.53
N PRO A 569 18.61 6.85 15.76
CA PRO A 569 19.39 5.89 16.55
C PRO A 569 19.41 4.50 15.92
N TYR A 570 18.30 4.02 15.37
CA TYR A 570 18.25 2.72 14.68
C TYR A 570 19.28 2.64 13.54
N VAL A 571 19.40 3.70 12.75
CA VAL A 571 20.36 3.74 11.65
C VAL A 571 21.78 3.95 12.14
N TYR A 572 22.01 4.92 13.02
CA TYR A 572 23.35 5.24 13.50
C TYR A 572 23.97 4.09 14.29
N PHE A 573 23.21 3.42 15.17
CA PHE A 573 23.70 2.30 15.99
C PHE A 573 23.56 0.93 15.32
N SER A 574 23.20 0.88 14.03
CA SER A 574 23.30 -0.36 13.26
C SER A 574 24.75 -0.86 13.14
N ASP A 575 25.72 0.04 13.29
CA ASP A 575 27.13 -0.27 13.51
C ASP A 575 27.45 -0.21 15.02
N LEU A 576 27.71 -1.37 15.63
CA LEU A 576 28.01 -1.47 17.06
C LEU A 576 29.32 -0.78 17.47
N SER A 577 30.21 -0.45 16.53
CA SER A 577 31.41 0.34 16.84
C SER A 577 31.08 1.78 17.21
N ARG A 578 29.90 2.28 16.81
CA ARG A 578 29.46 3.65 17.14
C ARG A 578 29.21 3.88 18.62
N TYR A 579 28.95 2.81 19.39
CA TYR A 579 28.89 2.88 20.85
C TYR A 579 30.26 3.13 21.51
N ASP A 580 31.36 2.90 20.82
CA ASP A 580 32.71 3.16 21.35
C ASP A 580 33.03 4.67 21.33
N THR A 581 32.35 5.45 20.48
CA THR A 581 32.52 6.90 20.37
C THR A 581 31.59 7.63 21.33
N LEU A 582 31.88 7.60 22.64
CA LEU A 582 31.01 8.13 23.70
C LEU A 582 30.56 9.59 23.48
N ALA A 583 31.44 10.43 22.91
CA ALA A 583 31.16 11.83 22.61
C ALA A 583 29.99 11.99 21.61
N ALA A 584 29.76 11.02 20.72
CA ALA A 584 28.64 10.98 19.79
C ALA A 584 27.54 10.00 20.25
N ALA A 585 27.85 8.93 20.95
CA ALA A 585 26.82 8.00 21.39
C ALA A 585 25.92 8.62 22.48
N TYR A 586 26.50 9.27 23.49
CA TYR A 586 25.74 9.82 24.61
C TYR A 586 24.72 10.88 24.20
N PRO A 587 25.05 11.91 23.38
CA PRO A 587 24.06 12.91 23.01
C PRO A 587 22.91 12.33 22.19
N LEU A 588 23.17 11.33 21.34
CA LEU A 588 22.12 10.68 20.55
C LEU A 588 21.19 9.82 21.43
N ILE A 589 21.73 9.09 22.40
CA ILE A 589 20.94 8.32 23.38
C ILE A 589 20.14 9.27 24.29
N VAL A 590 20.71 10.39 24.71
CA VAL A 590 19.95 11.40 25.47
C VAL A 590 18.84 11.99 24.59
N TYR A 591 19.12 12.32 23.33
CA TYR A 591 18.14 12.82 22.38
C TYR A 591 16.98 11.84 22.15
N GLN A 592 17.26 10.56 21.91
CA GLN A 592 16.21 9.56 21.66
C GLN A 592 15.25 9.41 22.86
N CYS A 593 15.75 9.64 24.08
CA CYS A 593 14.97 9.59 25.31
C CYS A 593 14.24 10.89 25.62
N THR A 594 14.45 11.97 24.87
CA THR A 594 13.67 13.21 25.07
C THR A 594 12.22 13.00 24.61
N LEU A 595 11.27 13.55 25.36
CA LEU A 595 9.89 13.61 24.88
C LEU A 595 9.79 14.55 23.68
N PRO A 596 8.91 14.27 22.70
CA PRO A 596 8.59 15.25 21.67
C PRO A 596 8.06 16.54 22.30
N PHE A 597 8.54 17.67 21.82
CA PHE A 597 8.09 18.97 22.28
C PHE A 597 6.64 19.21 21.85
N ARG A 598 5.79 19.62 22.81
CA ARG A 598 4.40 20.05 22.60
C ARG A 598 4.22 21.39 23.30
N SER A 599 4.30 22.51 22.56
CA SER A 599 4.03 23.83 23.16
C SER A 599 2.53 24.07 23.29
N LYS A 600 2.17 24.91 24.26
CA LYS A 600 0.85 25.55 24.32
C LYS A 600 0.84 26.87 23.52
N ALA A 601 2.01 27.42 23.19
CA ALA A 601 2.14 28.63 22.41
C ALA A 601 1.87 28.36 20.92
N LYS A 602 1.20 29.31 20.24
CA LYS A 602 0.71 29.14 18.87
C LYS A 602 1.82 28.93 17.83
N ASN A 603 3.03 29.40 18.10
CA ASN A 603 4.13 29.50 17.12
C ASN A 603 5.42 28.77 17.56
N GLU A 604 5.34 27.90 18.57
CA GLU A 604 6.49 27.14 19.04
C GLU A 604 6.25 25.65 18.80
N PHE A 605 7.05 25.06 17.91
CA PHE A 605 6.83 23.67 17.50
C PHE A 605 8.00 22.74 17.86
N ALA A 606 9.14 23.26 18.30
CA ALA A 606 10.29 22.47 18.71
C ALA A 606 10.98 23.07 19.94
N TYR A 607 11.92 22.33 20.53
CA TYR A 607 12.77 22.87 21.59
C TYR A 607 13.64 24.01 21.05
N ASP A 608 13.55 25.17 21.69
CA ASP A 608 14.41 26.32 21.37
C ASP A 608 15.75 26.19 22.12
N VAL A 609 16.81 25.93 21.36
CA VAL A 609 18.17 25.79 21.91
C VAL A 609 18.72 27.11 22.47
N MET A 610 18.18 28.26 22.06
CA MET A 610 18.54 29.56 22.62
C MET A 610 17.85 29.81 23.97
N SER A 611 16.78 29.07 24.28
CA SER A 611 16.10 29.10 25.57
C SER A 611 16.69 28.05 26.52
N ALA A 612 17.42 28.51 27.54
CA ALA A 612 17.97 27.66 28.58
C ALA A 612 16.88 26.83 29.29
N GLU A 613 15.68 27.39 29.44
CA GLU A 613 14.52 26.68 29.99
C GLU A 613 14.07 25.55 29.08
N SER A 614 13.94 25.79 27.77
CA SER A 614 13.51 24.79 26.80
C SER A 614 14.48 23.60 26.75
N VAL A 615 15.79 23.87 26.74
CA VAL A 615 16.83 22.83 26.81
C VAL A 615 16.78 22.07 28.14
N ALA A 616 16.54 22.76 29.26
CA ALA A 616 16.39 22.12 30.56
C ALA A 616 15.14 21.21 30.60
N VAL A 617 14.02 21.63 29.99
CA VAL A 617 12.82 20.80 29.84
C VAL A 617 13.12 19.55 29.01
N ALA A 618 13.79 19.69 27.87
CA ALA A 618 14.20 18.56 27.03
C ALA A 618 14.99 17.55 27.86
N ARG A 619 16.00 18.00 28.62
CA ARG A 619 16.82 17.13 29.47
C ARG A 619 16.03 16.48 30.60
N ARG A 620 15.20 17.24 31.34
CA ARG A 620 14.36 16.69 32.41
C ARG A 620 13.42 15.60 31.89
N SER A 621 12.92 15.74 30.67
CA SER A 621 12.05 14.75 30.03
C SER A 621 12.72 13.40 29.80
N THR A 622 14.06 13.34 29.74
CA THR A 622 14.81 12.09 29.50
C THR A 622 14.86 11.17 30.70
N ALA A 623 14.64 11.68 31.92
CA ALA A 623 14.99 10.99 33.16
C ALA A 623 14.28 9.63 33.31
N TRP A 624 13.08 9.47 32.75
CA TRP A 624 12.26 8.27 32.88
C TRP A 624 12.63 7.19 31.86
N ALA A 625 12.98 7.60 30.63
CA ALA A 625 13.29 6.68 29.54
C ALA A 625 14.76 6.26 29.49
N LEU A 626 15.68 7.09 30.00
CA LEU A 626 17.12 6.86 29.88
C LEU A 626 17.58 5.60 30.62
N GLY A 627 17.08 5.34 31.84
CA GLY A 627 17.48 4.17 32.62
C GLY A 627 17.18 2.83 31.91
N PRO A 628 15.93 2.57 31.50
CA PRO A 628 15.57 1.38 30.73
C PRO A 628 16.36 1.25 29.42
N GLU A 629 16.57 2.36 28.73
CA GLU A 629 17.29 2.38 27.45
C GLU A 629 18.77 2.06 27.61
N LEU A 630 19.41 2.59 28.66
CA LEU A 630 20.77 2.22 29.06
C LEU A 630 20.87 0.74 29.41
N ALA A 631 19.89 0.18 30.14
CA ALA A 631 19.86 -1.25 30.45
C ALA A 631 19.79 -2.10 29.17
N ARG A 632 18.96 -1.69 28.21
CA ARG A 632 18.84 -2.34 26.90
C ARG A 632 20.15 -2.29 26.12
N ILE A 633 20.83 -1.15 26.09
CA ILE A 633 22.12 -0.97 25.41
C ILE A 633 23.23 -1.77 26.10
N GLU A 634 23.30 -1.77 27.43
CA GLU A 634 24.26 -2.59 28.19
C GLU A 634 24.08 -4.08 27.85
N GLN A 635 22.84 -4.58 27.88
CA GLN A 635 22.54 -5.97 27.51
C GLN A 635 22.91 -6.28 26.05
N LEU A 636 22.61 -5.37 25.13
CA LEU A 636 22.99 -5.50 23.71
C LEU A 636 24.51 -5.65 23.56
N LEU A 637 25.29 -4.77 24.19
CA LEU A 637 26.74 -4.76 24.07
C LEU A 637 27.39 -5.96 24.78
N LEU A 638 26.87 -6.38 25.93
CA LEU A 638 27.32 -7.60 26.61
C LEU A 638 27.09 -8.83 25.72
N ALA A 639 25.89 -8.98 25.16
CA ALA A 639 25.55 -10.09 24.28
C ALA A 639 26.34 -10.06 22.96
N ALA A 640 26.75 -8.88 22.50
CA ALA A 640 27.63 -8.71 21.34
C ALA A 640 29.13 -8.90 21.65
N GLY A 641 29.50 -9.30 22.88
CA GLY A 641 30.89 -9.53 23.25
C GLY A 641 31.71 -8.26 23.50
N LYS A 642 31.07 -7.13 23.80
CA LYS A 642 31.71 -5.83 24.09
C LYS A 642 31.54 -5.40 25.57
N PRO A 643 32.05 -6.16 26.56
CA PRO A 643 31.83 -5.87 27.97
C PRO A 643 32.47 -4.55 28.41
N GLU A 644 33.61 -4.16 27.84
CA GLU A 644 34.29 -2.90 28.17
C GLU A 644 33.45 -1.70 27.73
N THR A 645 32.90 -1.73 26.51
CA THR A 645 31.98 -0.71 26.01
C THR A 645 30.69 -0.69 26.84
N ALA A 646 30.13 -1.86 27.18
CA ALA A 646 28.90 -1.98 27.95
C ALA A 646 28.95 -1.28 29.32
N ARG A 647 30.12 -1.29 29.99
CA ARG A 647 30.33 -0.61 31.29
C ARG A 647 30.06 0.91 31.25
N PHE A 648 30.16 1.53 30.08
CA PHE A 648 29.86 2.95 29.89
C PHE A 648 28.35 3.23 29.87
N TYR A 649 27.53 2.22 29.58
CA TYR A 649 26.08 2.33 29.41
C TYR A 649 25.28 1.71 30.56
N ARG A 650 25.91 1.42 31.71
CA ARG A 650 25.20 0.95 32.90
C ARG A 650 24.07 1.90 33.31
N PRO A 651 22.89 1.41 33.72
CA PRO A 651 21.80 2.26 34.21
C PRO A 651 22.20 3.18 35.37
N SER A 652 23.14 2.73 36.23
CA SER A 652 23.69 3.53 37.33
C SER A 652 24.51 4.74 36.88
N ARG A 653 24.93 4.81 35.61
CA ARG A 653 25.68 5.93 35.04
C ARG A 653 24.80 7.00 34.41
N LYS A 654 23.47 6.89 34.49
CA LYS A 654 22.53 7.86 33.90
C LYS A 654 22.91 9.32 34.20
N ASP A 655 23.24 9.63 35.46
CA ASP A 655 23.52 11.00 35.90
C ASP A 655 24.88 11.48 35.37
N ILE A 656 25.85 10.57 35.24
CA ILE A 656 27.16 10.84 34.64
C ILE A 656 27.01 11.13 33.14
N ILE A 657 26.18 10.36 32.43
CA ILE A 657 25.91 10.56 31.01
C ILE A 657 25.22 11.91 30.79
N LEU A 658 24.19 12.22 31.58
CA LEU A 658 23.51 13.52 31.54
C LEU A 658 24.47 14.69 31.81
N ALA A 659 25.30 14.58 32.84
CA ALA A 659 26.31 15.60 33.16
C ALA A 659 27.37 15.74 32.04
N SER A 660 27.73 14.64 31.36
CA SER A 660 28.65 14.66 30.22
C SER A 660 28.05 15.42 29.04
N VAL A 661 26.81 15.12 28.68
CA VAL A 661 26.09 15.82 27.59
C VAL A 661 25.83 17.28 27.96
N GLU A 662 25.62 17.59 29.24
CA GLU A 662 25.49 18.96 29.72
C GLU A 662 26.78 19.77 29.56
N ARG A 663 27.94 19.18 29.85
CA ARG A 663 29.25 19.82 29.66
C ARG A 663 29.61 20.00 28.18
N ALA A 664 29.15 19.11 27.30
CA ALA A 664 29.42 19.14 25.87
C ALA A 664 28.12 19.06 25.02
N PRO A 665 27.25 20.08 25.07
CA PRO A 665 25.89 19.97 24.52
C PRO A 665 25.82 20.12 23.00
N ARG A 666 26.95 20.39 22.32
CA ARG A 666 27.01 20.76 20.89
C ARG A 666 26.22 19.79 19.99
N LEU A 667 26.42 18.49 20.15
CA LEU A 667 25.75 17.49 19.32
C LEU A 667 24.26 17.31 19.66
N LEU A 668 23.88 17.36 20.95
CA LEU A 668 22.47 17.36 21.35
C LEU A 668 21.74 18.60 20.80
N ASN A 669 22.35 19.77 20.97
CA ASN A 669 21.84 21.03 20.46
C ASN A 669 21.72 21.01 18.92
N SER A 670 22.68 20.41 18.22
CA SER A 670 22.60 20.26 16.76
C SER A 670 21.39 19.42 16.33
N LEU A 671 21.05 18.37 17.08
CA LEU A 671 19.87 17.54 16.84
C LEU A 671 18.56 18.30 17.12
N LEU A 672 18.48 19.02 18.25
CA LEU A 672 17.31 19.84 18.57
C LEU A 672 17.10 20.99 17.57
N VAL A 673 18.18 21.63 17.12
CA VAL A 673 18.13 22.60 16.01
C VAL A 673 17.68 21.93 14.71
N ALA A 674 18.12 20.70 14.44
CA ALA A 674 17.69 19.99 13.25
C ALA A 674 16.17 19.69 13.27
N ASP A 675 15.62 19.29 14.43
CA ASP A 675 14.16 19.13 14.60
C ASP A 675 13.44 20.43 14.22
N ALA A 676 13.82 21.55 14.84
CA ALA A 676 13.21 22.86 14.58
C ALA A 676 13.28 23.24 13.10
N LEU A 677 14.45 23.10 12.47
CA LEU A 677 14.64 23.42 11.06
C LEU A 677 13.76 22.57 10.14
N PHE A 678 13.70 21.25 10.36
CA PHE A 678 12.86 20.36 9.53
C PHE A 678 11.38 20.70 9.69
N ILE A 679 10.95 20.98 10.92
CA ILE A 679 9.58 21.39 11.22
C ILE A 679 9.24 22.72 10.54
N ASP A 680 10.10 23.73 10.65
CA ASP A 680 9.89 25.04 10.02
C ASP A 680 9.77 24.92 8.49
N HIS A 681 10.59 24.09 7.87
CA HIS A 681 10.51 23.83 6.43
C HIS A 681 9.19 23.13 6.03
N LEU A 682 8.70 22.20 6.84
CA LEU A 682 7.42 21.52 6.62
C LEU A 682 6.22 22.45 6.88
N ILE A 683 6.31 23.33 7.87
CA ILE A 683 5.30 24.39 8.11
C ILE A 683 5.26 25.32 6.90
N ALA A 684 6.42 25.77 6.41
CA ALA A 684 6.50 26.61 5.22
C ALA A 684 5.90 25.91 3.99
N LEU A 685 6.13 24.60 3.83
CA LEU A 685 5.49 23.78 2.81
C LEU A 685 3.96 23.82 2.94
N GLY A 686 3.41 23.56 4.14
CA GLY A 686 1.97 23.58 4.37
C GLY A 686 1.33 24.94 4.16
N VAL A 687 1.94 26.02 4.69
CA VAL A 687 1.44 27.39 4.49
C VAL A 687 1.44 27.77 3.02
N ARG A 688 2.48 27.41 2.27
CA ARG A 688 2.56 27.66 0.83
C ARG A 688 1.57 26.79 0.05
N ALA A 689 1.48 25.48 0.32
CA ALA A 689 0.55 24.57 -0.34
C ALA A 689 -0.92 24.99 -0.13
N GLY A 690 -1.31 25.34 1.10
CA GLY A 690 -2.65 25.88 1.39
C GLY A 690 -2.91 27.23 0.72
N GLY A 691 -1.90 28.09 0.60
CA GLY A 691 -1.97 29.35 -0.14
C GLY A 691 -2.07 29.14 -1.66
N LEU A 692 -1.36 28.14 -2.19
CA LEU A 692 -1.29 27.79 -3.61
C LEU A 692 -2.64 27.34 -4.14
N ARG A 693 -3.44 26.59 -3.37
CA ARG A 693 -4.81 26.23 -3.77
C ARG A 693 -5.62 27.46 -4.19
N ARG A 694 -5.54 28.55 -3.42
CA ARG A 694 -6.24 29.83 -3.71
C ARG A 694 -5.60 30.57 -4.88
N ALA A 695 -4.27 30.54 -4.98
CA ALA A 695 -3.54 31.19 -6.06
C ALA A 695 -3.75 30.46 -7.40
N MET A 696 -3.91 29.15 -7.42
CA MET A 696 -4.18 28.36 -8.62
C MET A 696 -5.52 28.71 -9.28
N GLU A 697 -6.51 29.16 -8.51
CA GLU A 697 -7.80 29.64 -9.03
C GLU A 697 -7.68 30.95 -9.81
N ARG A 698 -6.68 31.79 -9.50
CA ARG A 698 -6.55 33.16 -10.04
C ARG A 698 -5.35 33.33 -10.97
N GLU A 699 -4.19 32.81 -10.57
CA GLU A 699 -2.88 32.98 -11.21
C GLU A 699 -2.09 31.64 -11.27
N PRO A 700 -2.58 30.63 -12.01
CA PRO A 700 -2.02 29.26 -11.97
C PRO A 700 -0.55 29.18 -12.37
N GLN A 701 -0.11 29.95 -13.36
CA GLN A 701 1.28 29.94 -13.81
C GLN A 701 2.26 30.55 -12.79
N ARG A 702 1.79 31.52 -11.98
CA ARG A 702 2.62 32.11 -10.93
C ARG A 702 2.70 31.18 -9.73
N ALA A 703 1.55 30.65 -9.30
CA ALA A 703 1.46 29.64 -8.25
C ALA A 703 2.39 28.45 -8.56
N LEU A 704 2.36 27.97 -9.80
CA LEU A 704 3.26 26.90 -10.26
C LEU A 704 4.73 27.26 -10.04
N ARG A 705 5.19 28.41 -10.56
CA ARG A 705 6.57 28.87 -10.41
C ARG A 705 7.03 28.97 -8.95
N GLU A 706 6.16 29.48 -8.08
CA GLU A 706 6.46 29.60 -6.65
C GLU A 706 6.59 28.23 -5.97
N LEU A 707 5.77 27.25 -6.37
CA LEU A 707 5.85 25.87 -5.88
C LEU A 707 7.15 25.19 -6.32
N VAL A 708 7.54 25.28 -7.60
CA VAL A 708 8.80 24.68 -8.11
C VAL A 708 9.99 25.21 -7.33
N LYS A 709 10.08 26.55 -7.25
CA LYS A 709 11.19 27.22 -6.61
C LYS A 709 11.27 26.82 -5.14
N PHE A 710 10.13 26.74 -4.47
CA PHE A 710 10.06 26.29 -3.10
C PHE A 710 10.50 24.83 -2.94
N ALA A 711 10.03 23.92 -3.79
CA ALA A 711 10.39 22.51 -3.73
C ALA A 711 11.90 22.31 -3.94
N GLU A 712 12.49 23.02 -4.90
CA GLU A 712 13.93 23.00 -5.15
C GLU A 712 14.72 23.55 -3.94
N GLU A 713 14.29 24.68 -3.37
CA GLU A 713 14.90 25.27 -2.16
C GLU A 713 14.76 24.35 -0.95
N PHE A 714 13.58 23.74 -0.77
CA PHE A 714 13.26 22.78 0.26
C PHE A 714 14.22 21.60 0.17
N VAL A 715 14.26 20.91 -0.97
CA VAL A 715 15.13 19.74 -1.20
C VAL A 715 16.59 20.07 -0.96
N LYS A 716 17.11 21.18 -1.53
CA LYS A 716 18.51 21.58 -1.34
C LYS A 716 18.86 21.80 0.12
N THR A 717 17.98 22.47 0.86
CA THR A 717 18.22 22.81 2.27
C THR A 717 18.07 21.57 3.16
N PHE A 718 17.03 20.77 2.91
CA PHE A 718 16.73 19.53 3.64
C PHE A 718 17.86 18.51 3.46
N HIS A 719 18.30 18.23 2.23
CA HIS A 719 19.41 17.32 1.94
C HIS A 719 20.73 17.80 2.54
N ARG A 720 21.06 19.09 2.37
CA ARG A 720 22.30 19.64 2.93
C ARG A 720 22.38 19.43 4.44
N ARG A 721 21.24 19.53 5.13
CA ARG A 721 21.17 19.29 6.57
C ARG A 721 21.26 17.81 6.92
N LEU A 722 20.56 16.94 6.19
CA LEU A 722 20.60 15.49 6.40
C LEU A 722 21.99 14.88 6.18
N ARG A 723 22.75 15.32 5.17
CA ARG A 723 24.12 14.84 4.89
C ARG A 723 25.12 15.08 6.03
N ARG A 724 24.83 16.05 6.90
CA ARG A 724 25.73 16.44 8.00
C ARG A 724 24.97 16.47 9.33
N LEU A 725 23.90 15.69 9.42
CA LEU A 725 23.01 15.73 10.56
C LEU A 725 23.73 15.27 11.83
N TYR A 726 24.43 14.14 11.74
CA TYR A 726 25.07 13.53 12.89
C TYR A 726 26.33 12.74 12.52
N GLY A 727 27.42 12.93 13.25
CA GLY A 727 28.64 12.12 13.09
C GLY A 727 29.32 12.16 11.72
N GLY A 728 28.95 13.09 10.83
CA GLY A 728 29.45 13.16 9.46
C GLY A 728 28.83 12.15 8.48
N GLU A 729 27.81 11.41 8.92
CA GLU A 729 27.12 10.39 8.13
C GLU A 729 26.01 10.99 7.25
N ASP A 730 25.73 10.30 6.15
CA ASP A 730 24.67 10.70 5.22
C ASP A 730 23.33 10.07 5.61
N PHE A 731 22.37 10.92 5.98
CA PHE A 731 20.98 10.53 6.30
C PHE A 731 19.97 11.02 5.25
N THR A 732 20.40 11.32 4.03
CA THR A 732 19.51 11.82 2.96
C THR A 732 18.35 10.88 2.66
N SER A 733 18.53 9.57 2.87
CA SER A 733 17.46 8.56 2.78
C SER A 733 16.31 8.80 3.77
N PHE A 734 16.46 9.63 4.81
CA PHE A 734 15.38 9.95 5.74
C PHE A 734 14.42 11.01 5.26
N GLY A 735 14.77 11.84 4.29
CA GLY A 735 13.86 12.94 3.96
C GLY A 735 12.50 12.47 3.40
N PRO A 736 12.37 11.37 2.60
CA PRO A 736 11.06 10.83 2.25
C PRO A 736 10.29 10.31 3.46
N LEU A 737 10.99 9.67 4.40
CA LEU A 737 10.41 9.18 5.66
C LEU A 737 9.89 10.34 6.53
N ILE A 738 10.67 11.43 6.66
CA ILE A 738 10.23 12.60 7.42
C ILE A 738 9.02 13.25 6.75
N LEU A 739 9.02 13.36 5.41
CA LEU A 739 7.86 13.87 4.67
C LEU A 739 6.63 12.96 4.83
N LEU A 740 6.83 11.65 4.84
CA LEU A 740 5.78 10.65 5.08
C LEU A 740 5.16 10.81 6.47
N GLU A 741 5.98 10.94 7.50
CA GLU A 741 5.55 11.12 8.89
C GLU A 741 4.89 12.49 9.12
N ALA A 742 5.41 13.54 8.49
CA ALA A 742 4.78 14.85 8.49
C ALA A 742 3.39 14.82 7.83
N THR A 743 3.27 14.12 6.70
CA THR A 743 2.00 13.91 6.00
C THR A 743 1.00 13.15 6.89
N ARG A 744 1.47 12.11 7.58
CA ARG A 744 0.68 11.37 8.58
C ARG A 744 0.16 12.29 9.68
N GLY A 745 1.04 13.10 10.29
CA GLY A 745 0.67 14.04 11.35
C GLY A 745 -0.34 15.09 10.87
N LEU A 746 -0.14 15.64 9.68
CA LEU A 746 -1.03 16.63 9.07
C LEU A 746 -2.43 16.03 8.81
N HIS A 747 -2.48 14.88 8.15
CA HIS A 747 -3.74 14.23 7.81
C HIS A 747 -4.52 13.80 9.06
N THR A 748 -3.82 13.25 10.06
CA THR A 748 -4.42 12.91 11.36
C THR A 748 -5.03 14.13 12.04
N ALA A 749 -4.35 15.27 12.02
CA ALA A 749 -4.86 16.51 12.62
C ALA A 749 -6.08 17.09 11.89
N LEU A 750 -6.21 16.86 10.58
CA LEU A 750 -7.31 17.37 9.75
C LEU A 750 -8.52 16.42 9.66
N ARG A 751 -8.28 15.09 9.68
CA ARG A 751 -9.28 14.06 9.36
C ARG A 751 -9.42 12.95 10.42
N SER A 752 -8.66 13.03 11.53
CA SER A 752 -8.69 12.11 12.68
C SER A 752 -8.31 10.64 12.42
N THR A 753 -8.02 10.27 11.19
CA THR A 753 -7.49 8.95 10.79
C THR A 753 -6.35 9.19 9.83
N GLY A 754 -5.22 8.49 9.98
CA GLY A 754 -4.03 8.74 9.18
C GLY A 754 -2.94 7.76 9.56
N GLU A 755 -3.02 6.55 9.03
CA GLU A 755 -2.05 5.51 9.29
C GLU A 755 -1.22 5.22 8.04
N ILE A 756 0.06 4.94 8.25
CA ILE A 756 1.01 4.60 7.17
C ILE A 756 0.87 3.11 6.89
N SER A 757 0.63 2.75 5.63
CA SER A 757 0.70 1.37 5.19
C SER A 757 2.15 0.90 5.18
N GLY A 758 2.39 -0.33 5.67
CA GLY A 758 3.73 -0.88 5.79
C GLY A 758 3.81 -2.33 5.32
N VAL A 759 4.87 -2.65 4.59
CA VAL A 759 5.26 -4.01 4.22
C VAL A 759 6.65 -4.28 4.80
N LEU A 760 6.79 -5.39 5.51
CA LEU A 760 8.05 -5.83 6.13
C LEU A 760 8.39 -7.22 5.62
N ARG A 761 9.63 -7.41 5.17
CA ARG A 761 10.23 -8.71 4.90
C ARG A 761 11.33 -8.96 5.91
N LEU A 762 11.24 -10.08 6.62
CA LEU A 762 12.26 -10.56 7.53
C LEU A 762 12.85 -11.87 6.97
N VAL A 763 14.18 -11.93 6.90
CA VAL A 763 14.92 -13.15 6.58
C VAL A 763 15.83 -13.45 7.76
N ILE A 764 15.59 -14.58 8.42
CA ILE A 764 16.35 -15.05 9.56
C ILE A 764 17.20 -16.23 9.10
N ARG A 765 18.52 -16.09 9.23
CA ARG A 765 19.47 -17.19 9.02
C ARG A 765 19.85 -17.76 10.36
N HIS A 766 19.59 -19.04 10.57
CA HIS A 766 19.92 -19.77 11.78
C HIS A 766 21.36 -20.28 11.74
N ALA A 767 21.92 -20.57 12.92
CA ALA A 767 23.28 -21.08 13.03
C ALA A 767 23.47 -22.47 12.40
N ASP A 768 22.40 -23.25 12.27
CA ASP A 768 22.37 -24.57 11.61
C ASP A 768 22.25 -24.47 10.07
N GLY A 769 22.22 -23.26 9.51
CA GLY A 769 22.07 -23.02 8.07
C GLY A 769 20.61 -22.92 7.59
N ARG A 770 19.61 -23.17 8.46
CA ARG A 770 18.18 -22.97 8.12
C ARG A 770 17.94 -21.49 7.81
N VAL A 771 17.17 -21.22 6.75
CA VAL A 771 16.75 -19.86 6.38
C VAL A 771 15.24 -19.77 6.46
N CYS A 772 14.77 -18.88 7.33
CA CYS A 772 13.36 -18.58 7.50
C CYS A 772 13.08 -17.21 6.89
N GLU A 773 12.23 -17.16 5.86
CA GLU A 773 11.79 -15.91 5.25
C GLU A 773 10.29 -15.73 5.49
N ARG A 774 9.91 -14.51 5.88
CA ARG A 774 8.50 -14.16 6.03
C ARG A 774 8.22 -12.70 5.69
N ARG A 775 7.09 -12.46 5.05
CA ARG A 775 6.54 -11.12 4.78
C ARG A 775 5.38 -10.84 5.75
N PHE A 776 5.28 -9.58 6.15
CA PHE A 776 4.25 -9.06 7.02
C PHE A 776 3.74 -7.76 6.43
N VAL A 777 2.46 -7.50 6.65
CA VAL A 777 1.86 -6.18 6.47
C VAL A 777 1.41 -5.67 7.82
N ASN A 778 1.35 -4.36 8.00
CA ASN A 778 0.78 -3.79 9.22
C ASN A 778 -0.75 -3.68 9.12
N ALA A 779 -1.41 -3.35 10.24
CA ALA A 779 -2.87 -3.21 10.30
C ALA A 779 -3.41 -2.11 9.36
N ALA A 780 -2.61 -1.08 9.14
CA ALA A 780 -2.91 0.05 8.27
C ALA A 780 -2.68 -0.20 6.77
N TYR A 781 -2.28 -1.42 6.37
CA TYR A 781 -2.01 -1.72 4.97
C TYR A 781 -3.28 -1.64 4.13
N ARG A 782 -3.24 -0.83 3.07
CA ARG A 782 -4.33 -0.68 2.10
C ARG A 782 -3.85 -1.13 0.71
N PRO A 783 -4.49 -2.16 0.10
CA PRO A 783 -4.02 -2.81 -1.13
C PRO A 783 -4.23 -2.05 -2.45
#